data_AF-A0A2X0S7X9-F1
#
_entry.id   AF-A0A2X0S7X9-F1
#
_cell.length_a   1.000
_cell.length_b   1.000
_cell.length_c   1.000
_cell.angle_alpha   90.00
_cell.angle_beta   90.00
_cell.angle_gamma   90.00
#
_symmetry.space_group_name_H-M   'P 1'
#
loop_
_entity.id
_entity.type
_entity.pdbx_description
1 polymer ?
#
loop_
_entity_poly.entity_id
_entity_poly.type
_entity_poly.pdbx_seq_one_letter_code
_entity_poly.pdbx_strand_id
1 'polypeptide(L)'
;MKRNMVYAMFALAAITSSQAAVIFFDGFETGGTTVVGRSPDQVNEGSAAWVTSGGAATAAIVDVAGNKVMEVVNTGADSFALDIAGEAVFGQLTFDLRFTSQATDTSKNANFRVVPGAGAGLNDFKGGVGLGTAGLDLDTWGEVAIVFNAGTTAITYGDSDQYSVPVDALDIWVNGQLDTDDQLRTANYGGIDCFGFKMFDGVVGMEFQVDDFELNTEITVGGVSVNPTLLYTAGGVSEAIANDGTISSTIAITLSDDLFTADVVSAGHVAVGNIPAGLTPVLSRDSDTQITLSFTGNATDHASTESISNLMVTFADGAFVGGDAGTVAGSTRGDLSITFIDATPPNILMLCIDDMNDWVGFLGGHPQTKTPNMDALAEKGVIFSNAHCPAPGCSPSRSAIMFGAEPTTTGLYPFYTLVNLDPADLATLDAFLPMPQFFRDNGYYTAGYTKIWHNPDKDYKPAEQWDVYTSYGDNSLNLVNDPRYYYSPDVSRLRATPATNPPTDFKDRKSANAAVGILQQTHDKPFFLSVGFILPHTPFVTPVENFDRFDFPIEAPPILAGDLSDVPLVGRANAQLYVDIPFKQDEAWEKSRRGYLASISFTDDNVGVVLDALAASPYADNTIVVLWSDHGFHLGEKQSFSKFSLWEEATRTPFIIYDPRGNAANGQTIDEPVSLINIYRTLADLTGLTPPAYVDGISLVPWLDDPSLPKATPALTTWGRGNYTLRSSDWRYIRYHDGSEELYHNAVDPNEWTNLADDPEFSAMKTQLAVYLPTNEAPQIESGIDLYNVSDSDKPNNRVNAYLNEVDEYETLGLQPPLNGYNFSDWVETAGYMGDDAEPGADPNTNGVPNILEYAIKVPDGGDIRDYLPGLDFKQEETTNHLSISFRRRLDAPDLRYEVDGSKDLSEWEPLWNSDTPTNTYILSTTNNLDGTQAITIRHRDGMDELKAYLRLRVSVP
;
A
#
# COMPACT_ATOMS: atom_id res chain seq x y z
N MET A 1 -44.84 -39.94 4.91
CA MET A 1 -44.48 -41.30 5.39
C MET A 1 -43.44 -41.88 4.43
N LYS A 2 -42.23 -42.24 4.93
CA LYS A 2 -41.12 -43.04 4.32
C LYS A 2 -40.26 -42.34 3.24
N ARG A 3 -38.96 -42.02 3.49
CA ARG A 3 -37.69 -42.83 3.47
C ARG A 3 -37.33 -43.34 2.07
N ASN A 4 -36.10 -43.32 1.51
CA ASN A 4 -34.76 -42.83 1.88
C ASN A 4 -33.85 -42.92 0.60
N MET A 5 -32.93 -41.96 0.45
CA MET A 5 -31.53 -42.01 -0.08
C MET A 5 -31.17 -42.65 -1.45
N VAL A 6 -30.33 -41.95 -2.26
CA VAL A 6 -28.90 -42.26 -2.58
C VAL A 6 -28.43 -41.61 -3.93
N TYR A 7 -27.43 -40.69 -3.83
CA TYR A 7 -26.25 -40.35 -4.70
C TYR A 7 -26.46 -39.86 -6.18
N ALA A 8 -25.68 -38.96 -6.82
CA ALA A 8 -24.42 -38.24 -6.56
C ALA A 8 -24.15 -37.15 -7.65
N MET A 9 -23.22 -36.19 -7.37
CA MET A 9 -22.27 -35.48 -8.28
C MET A 9 -22.82 -34.37 -9.24
N PHE A 10 -22.22 -33.19 -9.49
CA PHE A 10 -20.99 -32.47 -9.06
C PHE A 10 -21.07 -30.95 -9.45
N ALA A 11 -20.32 -30.13 -8.70
CA ALA A 11 -19.55 -28.91 -9.07
C ALA A 11 -20.08 -27.45 -8.89
N LEU A 12 -19.34 -26.73 -8.01
CA LEU A 12 -18.99 -25.28 -7.86
C LEU A 12 -20.12 -24.24 -7.70
N ALA A 13 -20.05 -23.22 -6.83
CA ALA A 13 -18.89 -22.43 -6.37
C ALA A 13 -18.90 -22.07 -4.85
N ALA A 14 -17.77 -21.51 -4.42
CA ALA A 14 -17.35 -21.15 -3.07
C ALA A 14 -18.03 -19.89 -2.49
N ILE A 15 -18.10 -19.79 -1.16
CA ILE A 15 -18.12 -18.52 -0.41
C ILE A 15 -17.25 -18.67 0.85
N THR A 16 -16.27 -17.77 1.00
CA THR A 16 -15.29 -17.68 2.09
C THR A 16 -15.64 -16.53 3.06
N SER A 17 -15.41 -16.80 4.36
CA SER A 17 -15.24 -15.91 5.52
C SER A 17 -16.15 -14.67 5.69
N SER A 18 -17.10 -14.82 6.60
CA SER A 18 -18.03 -13.82 7.11
C SER A 18 -17.52 -13.11 8.38
N GLN A 19 -17.45 -11.77 8.36
CA GLN A 19 -17.73 -10.92 9.52
C GLN A 19 -18.80 -9.90 9.11
N ALA A 20 -20.05 -10.36 9.05
CA ALA A 20 -21.24 -9.52 9.03
C ALA A 20 -22.19 -10.04 10.11
N ALA A 21 -22.78 -9.12 10.87
CA ALA A 21 -23.63 -9.42 12.02
C ALA A 21 -24.84 -10.28 11.61
N VAL A 22 -25.07 -11.37 12.34
CA VAL A 22 -26.25 -12.23 12.20
C VAL A 22 -27.18 -11.96 13.37
N ILE A 23 -28.42 -11.57 13.09
CA ILE A 23 -29.49 -11.46 14.07
C ILE A 23 -30.27 -12.79 14.05
N PHE A 24 -30.24 -13.54 15.14
CA PHE A 24 -31.06 -14.76 15.32
C PHE A 24 -32.23 -14.47 16.24
N PHE A 25 -33.44 -14.88 15.84
CA PHE A 25 -34.57 -15.08 16.75
C PHE A 25 -35.22 -16.43 16.47
N ASP A 26 -35.30 -17.32 17.47
CA ASP A 26 -36.58 -17.98 17.79
C ASP A 26 -36.54 -18.69 19.16
N GLY A 27 -37.69 -18.76 19.81
CA GLY A 27 -38.04 -19.81 20.77
C GLY A 27 -37.93 -19.49 22.26
N PHE A 28 -39.02 -19.00 22.84
CA PHE A 28 -39.24 -18.92 24.29
C PHE A 28 -39.44 -20.31 24.92
N GLU A 29 -38.68 -20.66 25.96
CA GLU A 29 -39.26 -20.99 27.29
C GLU A 29 -38.23 -21.18 28.42
N THR A 30 -38.60 -20.54 29.54
CA THR A 30 -38.23 -20.67 30.95
C THR A 30 -37.07 -21.58 31.39
N GLY A 31 -36.01 -20.95 31.91
CA GLY A 31 -35.31 -21.42 33.10
C GLY A 31 -34.09 -22.32 32.88
N GLY A 32 -32.92 -21.68 32.71
CA GLY A 32 -31.62 -22.24 33.11
C GLY A 32 -30.86 -23.09 32.06
N THR A 33 -29.65 -22.63 31.75
CA THR A 33 -28.49 -23.30 31.10
C THR A 33 -28.33 -23.20 29.57
N THR A 34 -27.06 -22.95 29.18
CA THR A 34 -26.46 -22.68 27.86
C THR A 34 -26.55 -23.81 26.82
N VAL A 35 -26.84 -23.52 25.53
CA VAL A 35 -26.47 -24.37 24.37
C VAL A 35 -26.12 -23.53 23.11
N VAL A 36 -25.24 -24.13 22.31
CA VAL A 36 -24.40 -23.69 21.17
C VAL A 36 -25.07 -23.85 19.77
N GLY A 37 -24.82 -22.86 18.89
CA GLY A 37 -24.65 -22.83 17.42
C GLY A 37 -25.39 -23.77 16.43
N ARG A 38 -25.98 -23.18 15.37
CA ARG A 38 -26.24 -23.80 14.04
C ARG A 38 -25.95 -22.82 12.88
N SER A 39 -25.71 -23.38 11.69
CA SER A 39 -25.12 -22.76 10.49
C SER A 39 -26.08 -21.90 9.63
N PRO A 40 -25.55 -21.08 8.68
CA PRO A 40 -26.25 -19.98 7.99
C PRO A 40 -27.45 -20.33 7.09
N ASP A 41 -27.63 -21.58 6.70
CA ASP A 41 -28.54 -21.94 5.59
C ASP A 41 -30.03 -22.07 5.99
N GLN A 42 -30.47 -21.40 7.07
CA GLN A 42 -31.78 -21.65 7.71
C GLN A 42 -32.57 -20.39 8.16
N VAL A 43 -32.13 -19.15 7.89
CA VAL A 43 -32.86 -17.92 8.31
C VAL A 43 -33.44 -17.19 7.09
N ASN A 44 -34.75 -16.88 7.10
CA ASN A 44 -35.43 -16.05 6.09
C ASN A 44 -35.86 -14.70 6.71
N GLU A 45 -36.01 -13.66 5.89
CA GLU A 45 -36.54 -12.33 6.25
C GLU A 45 -37.87 -12.40 7.04
N GLY A 46 -37.98 -11.59 8.11
CA GLY A 46 -39.22 -11.45 8.91
C GLY A 46 -39.22 -12.06 10.32
N SER A 47 -38.09 -12.06 11.03
CA SER A 47 -38.01 -12.65 12.39
C SER A 47 -38.39 -11.63 13.48
N ALA A 48 -39.58 -11.75 14.11
CA ALA A 48 -40.03 -10.90 15.22
C ALA A 48 -39.91 -11.63 16.58
N ALA A 49 -39.40 -10.97 17.62
CA ALA A 49 -39.32 -11.53 18.99
C ALA A 49 -40.32 -10.85 19.95
N TRP A 50 -41.18 -11.65 20.59
CA TRP A 50 -42.23 -11.16 21.49
C TRP A 50 -41.81 -11.21 22.96
N VAL A 51 -41.48 -10.08 23.59
CA VAL A 51 -41.19 -10.04 25.04
C VAL A 51 -42.49 -9.84 25.83
N THR A 52 -43.06 -10.93 26.38
CA THR A 52 -44.14 -10.81 27.37
C THR A 52 -43.65 -11.21 28.76
N SER A 53 -43.51 -10.24 29.66
CA SER A 53 -43.50 -10.50 31.10
C SER A 53 -44.34 -9.46 31.83
N GLY A 54 -45.28 -9.93 32.65
CA GLY A 54 -45.95 -9.10 33.64
C GLY A 54 -44.94 -8.73 34.74
N GLY A 55 -44.29 -7.57 34.60
CA GLY A 55 -43.24 -7.06 35.47
C GLY A 55 -42.02 -6.58 34.67
N ALA A 56 -41.30 -5.57 35.20
CA ALA A 56 -40.22 -4.84 34.53
C ALA A 56 -39.33 -5.76 33.68
N ALA A 57 -39.40 -5.58 32.36
CA ALA A 57 -38.73 -6.40 31.37
C ALA A 57 -37.53 -5.65 30.81
N THR A 58 -36.39 -6.34 30.72
CA THR A 58 -35.16 -5.82 30.11
C THR A 58 -34.82 -6.65 28.88
N ALA A 59 -34.65 -6.00 27.74
CA ALA A 59 -34.15 -6.61 26.51
C ALA A 59 -32.74 -6.06 26.23
N ALA A 60 -31.80 -6.90 25.82
CA ALA A 60 -30.45 -6.46 25.49
C ALA A 60 -29.99 -7.04 24.14
N ILE A 61 -29.33 -6.21 23.35
CA ILE A 61 -28.60 -6.61 22.14
C ILE A 61 -27.17 -6.91 22.58
N VAL A 62 -26.68 -8.11 22.23
CA VAL A 62 -25.33 -8.58 22.57
C VAL A 62 -24.53 -8.87 21.30
N ASP A 63 -23.22 -8.67 21.34
CA ASP A 63 -22.32 -9.03 20.24
C ASP A 63 -22.05 -10.55 20.20
N VAL A 64 -21.27 -10.98 19.20
CA VAL A 64 -20.85 -12.38 19.00
C VAL A 64 -19.98 -12.94 20.15
N ALA A 65 -19.38 -12.08 20.98
CA ALA A 65 -18.62 -12.46 22.17
C ALA A 65 -19.49 -12.50 23.44
N GLY A 66 -20.78 -12.15 23.34
CA GLY A 66 -21.73 -12.11 24.46
C GLY A 66 -21.71 -10.81 25.27
N ASN A 67 -21.03 -9.76 24.80
CA ASN A 67 -21.01 -8.46 25.46
C ASN A 67 -22.29 -7.68 25.15
N LYS A 68 -22.88 -7.01 26.15
CA LYS A 68 -24.04 -6.13 25.93
C LYS A 68 -23.62 -4.89 25.13
N VAL A 69 -24.26 -4.68 23.99
CA VAL A 69 -24.06 -3.51 23.12
C VAL A 69 -25.13 -2.46 23.40
N MET A 70 -26.38 -2.89 23.62
CA MET A 70 -27.52 -2.02 23.93
C MET A 70 -28.49 -2.69 24.89
N GLU A 71 -29.09 -1.94 25.81
CA GLU A 71 -30.14 -2.43 26.71
C GLU A 71 -31.37 -1.51 26.68
N VAL A 72 -32.54 -2.11 26.45
CA VAL A 72 -33.85 -1.46 26.49
C VAL A 72 -34.58 -1.92 27.74
N VAL A 73 -34.88 -0.97 28.62
CA VAL A 73 -35.54 -1.22 29.91
C VAL A 73 -36.98 -0.71 29.83
N ASN A 74 -37.95 -1.60 30.03
CA ASN A 74 -39.33 -1.19 30.28
C ASN A 74 -39.51 -0.85 31.75
N THR A 75 -39.85 0.41 32.01
CA THR A 75 -40.06 0.93 33.36
C THR A 75 -41.55 1.04 33.75
N GLY A 76 -42.46 0.65 32.84
CA GLY A 76 -43.91 0.62 33.01
C GLY A 76 -44.48 -0.74 33.42
N ALA A 77 -45.80 -0.78 33.67
CA ALA A 77 -46.50 -1.95 34.22
C ALA A 77 -46.96 -2.99 33.18
N ASP A 78 -46.93 -2.66 31.88
CA ASP A 78 -47.51 -3.47 30.80
C ASP A 78 -46.46 -3.99 29.79
N SER A 79 -46.78 -5.08 29.11
CA SER A 79 -45.94 -5.77 28.11
C SER A 79 -45.85 -5.00 26.79
N PHE A 80 -44.68 -5.02 26.15
CA PHE A 80 -44.42 -4.40 24.85
C PHE A 80 -43.83 -5.42 23.87
N ALA A 81 -44.06 -5.21 22.57
CA ALA A 81 -43.33 -5.91 21.52
C ALA A 81 -42.22 -4.99 20.99
N LEU A 82 -41.03 -5.57 20.77
CA LEU A 82 -39.91 -4.91 20.12
C LEU A 82 -39.73 -5.57 18.75
N ASP A 83 -40.06 -4.84 17.70
CA ASP A 83 -39.75 -5.27 16.33
C ASP A 83 -38.42 -4.64 15.92
N ILE A 84 -37.48 -5.46 15.45
CA ILE A 84 -36.16 -5.02 15.00
C ILE A 84 -36.06 -5.41 13.52
N ALA A 85 -36.24 -4.43 12.64
CA ALA A 85 -35.92 -4.58 11.22
C ALA A 85 -34.51 -4.02 10.98
N GLY A 86 -33.64 -4.81 10.34
CA GLY A 86 -32.30 -4.38 9.99
C GLY A 86 -32.00 -4.63 8.51
N GLU A 87 -31.45 -3.63 7.85
CA GLU A 87 -30.71 -3.78 6.59
C GLU A 87 -29.21 -3.65 6.91
N ALA A 88 -28.41 -4.59 6.42
CA ALA A 88 -26.96 -4.52 6.51
C ALA A 88 -26.41 -4.00 5.18
N VAL A 89 -25.86 -2.79 5.18
CA VAL A 89 -25.05 -2.28 4.07
C VAL A 89 -23.68 -1.92 4.66
N PHE A 90 -22.64 -2.51 4.09
CA PHE A 90 -21.21 -2.27 4.33
C PHE A 90 -20.87 -1.45 5.60
N GLY A 91 -20.66 -2.16 6.73
CA GLY A 91 -20.04 -1.59 7.93
C GLY A 91 -20.93 -0.68 8.80
N GLN A 92 -22.21 -0.46 8.45
CA GLN A 92 -23.18 0.20 9.31
C GLN A 92 -24.41 -0.69 9.53
N LEU A 93 -24.80 -0.88 10.80
CA LEU A 93 -26.08 -1.47 11.17
C LEU A 93 -27.08 -0.35 11.47
N THR A 94 -28.16 -0.30 10.69
CA THR A 94 -29.31 0.57 10.97
C THR A 94 -30.44 -0.30 11.51
N PHE A 95 -31.02 0.06 12.66
CA PHE A 95 -32.15 -0.65 13.26
C PHE A 95 -33.39 0.23 13.26
N ASP A 96 -34.50 -0.30 12.76
CA ASP A 96 -35.83 0.29 12.96
C ASP A 96 -36.46 -0.35 14.20
N LEU A 97 -36.73 0.44 15.23
CA LEU A 97 -37.39 -0.01 16.46
C LEU A 97 -38.86 0.41 16.45
N ARG A 98 -39.77 -0.57 16.39
CA ARG A 98 -41.21 -0.31 16.50
C ARG A 98 -41.74 -0.81 17.84
N PHE A 99 -42.38 0.08 18.60
CA PHE A 99 -43.03 -0.23 19.87
C PHE A 99 -44.54 -0.30 19.65
N THR A 100 -45.14 -1.45 19.92
CA THR A 100 -46.60 -1.60 19.95
C THR A 100 -47.05 -1.88 21.38
N SER A 101 -47.90 -1.02 21.92
CA SER A 101 -48.60 -1.23 23.19
C SER A 101 -49.87 -2.06 22.93
N GLN A 102 -50.11 -3.10 23.73
CA GLN A 102 -51.41 -3.80 23.77
C GLN A 102 -52.30 -3.33 24.94
N ALA A 103 -52.01 -2.18 25.55
CA ALA A 103 -52.79 -1.71 26.70
C ALA A 103 -54.20 -1.30 26.26
N THR A 104 -55.22 -1.96 26.83
CA THR A 104 -56.64 -1.62 26.67
C THR A 104 -57.14 -0.66 27.76
N ASP A 105 -56.25 -0.17 28.62
CA ASP A 105 -56.53 0.77 29.72
C ASP A 105 -55.78 2.09 29.46
N THR A 106 -56.52 3.14 29.09
CA THR A 106 -56.02 4.44 28.63
C THR A 106 -55.49 5.36 29.75
N SER A 107 -55.25 4.82 30.95
CA SER A 107 -54.79 5.58 32.13
C SER A 107 -53.35 5.31 32.57
N LYS A 108 -52.57 4.54 31.79
CA LYS A 108 -51.19 4.17 32.13
C LYS A 108 -50.21 4.41 30.99
N ASN A 109 -49.11 5.09 31.29
CA ASN A 109 -48.05 5.42 30.33
C ASN A 109 -47.02 4.29 30.20
N ALA A 110 -46.54 4.03 28.98
CA ALA A 110 -45.37 3.19 28.73
C ALA A 110 -44.11 4.07 28.69
N ASN A 111 -43.19 3.85 29.63
CA ASN A 111 -41.94 4.61 29.74
C ASN A 111 -40.75 3.70 29.41
N PHE A 112 -39.94 4.10 28.42
CA PHE A 112 -38.79 3.34 27.94
C PHE A 112 -37.48 4.10 28.18
N ARG A 113 -36.41 3.35 28.47
CA ARG A 113 -35.05 3.90 28.55
C ARG A 113 -34.12 3.04 27.73
N VAL A 114 -33.36 3.68 26.83
CA VAL A 114 -32.27 3.04 26.08
C VAL A 114 -30.95 3.42 26.77
N VAL A 115 -30.13 2.42 27.08
CA VAL A 115 -28.84 2.62 27.75
C VAL A 115 -27.73 1.90 26.97
N PRO A 116 -26.58 2.55 26.71
CA PRO A 116 -25.41 1.87 26.14
C PRO A 116 -24.91 0.78 27.09
N GLY A 117 -24.47 -0.37 26.53
CA GLY A 117 -23.86 -1.42 27.32
C GLY A 117 -22.53 -0.98 27.95
N ALA A 118 -22.27 -1.39 29.19
CA ALA A 118 -21.04 -1.04 29.89
C ALA A 118 -19.81 -1.62 29.18
N GLY A 119 -18.98 -0.76 28.58
CA GLY A 119 -17.76 -1.14 27.86
C GLY A 119 -17.68 -0.64 26.41
N ALA A 120 -18.77 -0.14 25.84
CA ALA A 120 -18.75 0.53 24.54
C ALA A 120 -18.23 1.97 24.70
N GLY A 121 -17.12 2.30 24.03
CA GLY A 121 -16.66 3.68 23.94
C GLY A 121 -17.68 4.51 23.16
N LEU A 122 -17.92 5.76 23.57
CA LEU A 122 -18.84 6.71 22.92
C LEU A 122 -18.54 6.99 21.42
N ASN A 123 -17.45 6.45 20.88
CA ASN A 123 -17.03 6.60 19.48
C ASN A 123 -17.65 5.57 18.52
N ASP A 124 -18.33 4.54 19.01
CA ASP A 124 -18.91 3.48 18.18
C ASP A 124 -20.36 3.76 17.72
N PHE A 125 -20.91 4.94 18.06
CA PHE A 125 -22.13 5.46 17.44
C PHE A 125 -21.76 6.48 16.35
N LYS A 126 -21.53 6.01 15.13
CA LYS A 126 -21.41 6.87 13.93
C LYS A 126 -22.68 6.80 13.09
N GLY A 127 -23.70 7.55 13.50
CA GLY A 127 -24.72 8.10 12.61
C GLY A 127 -24.42 9.58 12.42
N GLY A 128 -23.56 9.93 11.46
CA GLY A 128 -23.25 11.29 11.01
C GLY A 128 -22.92 12.35 12.07
N VAL A 129 -21.64 12.51 12.43
CA VAL A 129 -20.80 13.73 12.24
C VAL A 129 -19.34 13.29 12.41
N GLY A 130 -18.54 13.42 11.36
CA GLY A 130 -17.08 13.21 11.42
C GLY A 130 -16.37 14.49 11.85
N LEU A 131 -15.55 14.43 12.90
CA LEU A 131 -14.52 15.42 13.19
C LEU A 131 -13.18 14.87 12.73
N GLY A 132 -12.76 15.28 11.53
CA GLY A 132 -11.37 15.21 11.10
C GLY A 132 -10.57 16.33 11.74
N THR A 133 -9.37 16.00 12.19
CA THR A 133 -8.42 16.88 12.88
C THR A 133 -7.93 18.04 12.01
N ALA A 134 -8.31 19.26 12.37
CA ALA A 134 -7.53 20.46 12.13
C ALA A 134 -7.74 21.40 13.32
N GLY A 135 -6.64 21.74 14.03
CA GLY A 135 -6.71 22.63 15.17
C GLY A 135 -7.21 24.01 14.77
N LEU A 136 -8.13 24.58 15.54
CA LEU A 136 -8.39 26.01 15.59
C LEU A 136 -9.14 26.38 16.88
N ASP A 137 -8.73 27.54 17.39
CA ASP A 137 -9.11 28.21 18.63
C ASP A 137 -10.62 28.36 18.83
N LEU A 138 -11.02 28.26 20.10
CA LEU A 138 -12.32 28.68 20.59
C LEU A 138 -12.40 30.21 20.55
N ASP A 139 -13.19 30.78 19.64
CA ASP A 139 -14.09 31.89 19.94
C ASP A 139 -14.92 32.29 18.71
N THR A 140 -16.15 32.71 18.99
CA THR A 140 -17.15 33.35 18.10
C THR A 140 -17.96 32.51 17.10
N TRP A 141 -19.27 32.38 17.43
CA TRP A 141 -20.45 32.31 16.55
C TRP A 141 -20.29 31.52 15.23
N GLY A 142 -20.70 30.25 15.23
CA GLY A 142 -20.86 29.43 14.02
C GLY A 142 -22.26 28.84 13.93
N GLU A 143 -23.00 29.24 12.91
CA GLU A 143 -24.31 28.72 12.50
C GLU A 143 -24.16 27.30 11.92
N VAL A 144 -25.10 26.40 12.23
CA VAL A 144 -25.21 25.08 11.58
C VAL A 144 -26.40 25.11 10.64
N ALA A 145 -26.13 25.16 9.32
CA ALA A 145 -27.15 25.02 8.29
C ALA A 145 -27.25 23.55 7.86
N ILE A 146 -28.45 22.99 7.90
CA ILE A 146 -28.76 21.65 7.36
C ILE A 146 -29.50 21.85 6.04
N VAL A 147 -28.87 21.49 4.92
CA VAL A 147 -29.45 21.59 3.58
C VAL A 147 -30.08 20.24 3.21
N PHE A 148 -31.38 20.23 2.90
CA PHE A 148 -32.07 19.08 2.32
C PHE A 148 -32.19 19.26 0.80
N ASN A 149 -31.77 18.27 0.01
CA ASN A 149 -32.08 18.21 -1.42
C ASN A 149 -33.40 17.46 -1.61
N ALA A 150 -34.39 18.10 -2.23
CA ALA A 150 -35.65 17.46 -2.59
C ALA A 150 -36.02 17.75 -4.05
N GLY A 151 -36.45 16.70 -4.76
CA GLY A 151 -37.05 16.78 -6.08
C GLY A 151 -38.41 17.51 -6.07
N THR A 152 -38.75 18.07 -7.21
CA THR A 152 -39.89 18.97 -7.45
C THR A 152 -41.27 18.39 -7.11
N THR A 153 -42.09 19.14 -6.38
CA THR A 153 -43.57 19.03 -6.44
C THR A 153 -44.20 20.41 -6.27
N ALA A 154 -45.12 20.78 -7.17
CA ALA A 154 -45.89 22.02 -7.10
C ALA A 154 -47.15 21.81 -6.24
N ILE A 155 -47.44 22.74 -5.33
CA ILE A 155 -48.71 22.80 -4.59
C ILE A 155 -49.47 24.04 -5.04
N THR A 156 -50.73 23.87 -5.45
CA THR A 156 -51.65 24.97 -5.78
C THR A 156 -52.63 25.17 -4.62
N TYR A 157 -52.89 26.40 -4.21
CA TYR A 157 -53.96 26.75 -3.25
C TYR A 157 -55.05 27.59 -3.93
N GLY A 158 -56.30 27.41 -3.49
CA GLY A 158 -57.50 28.00 -4.09
C GLY A 158 -57.63 29.52 -3.96
N ASP A 159 -58.29 30.06 -4.97
CA ASP A 159 -58.89 31.39 -5.20
C ASP A 159 -58.07 32.67 -4.94
N SER A 160 -57.66 33.25 -6.07
CA SER A 160 -57.18 34.62 -6.31
C SER A 160 -55.95 35.08 -5.52
N ASP A 161 -54.77 34.65 -5.97
CA ASP A 161 -53.72 35.53 -6.52
C ASP A 161 -52.47 34.67 -6.82
N GLN A 162 -51.92 34.78 -8.04
CA GLN A 162 -50.69 34.06 -8.40
C GLN A 162 -49.48 34.80 -7.84
N TYR A 163 -48.73 34.15 -6.94
CA TYR A 163 -47.37 34.54 -6.60
C TYR A 163 -46.42 33.39 -6.93
N SER A 164 -45.56 33.60 -7.93
CA SER A 164 -44.35 32.79 -8.11
C SER A 164 -43.30 33.25 -7.11
N VAL A 165 -42.92 32.40 -6.16
CA VAL A 165 -41.74 32.61 -5.32
C VAL A 165 -40.74 31.51 -5.67
N PRO A 166 -39.51 31.84 -6.11
CA PRO A 166 -38.44 30.87 -6.18
C PRO A 166 -38.10 30.48 -4.74
N VAL A 167 -38.28 29.22 -4.36
CA VAL A 167 -37.91 28.74 -3.03
C VAL A 167 -36.46 28.29 -3.07
N ASP A 168 -35.55 29.25 -3.05
CA ASP A 168 -34.17 29.00 -2.65
C ASP A 168 -34.14 29.04 -1.11
N ALA A 169 -33.72 27.92 -0.49
CA ALA A 169 -33.49 27.73 0.96
C ALA A 169 -34.71 27.94 1.91
N LEU A 170 -35.17 26.86 2.54
CA LEU A 170 -35.99 26.95 3.73
C LEU A 170 -35.07 27.06 4.97
N ASP A 171 -34.76 28.28 5.38
CA ASP A 171 -34.06 28.55 6.64
C ASP A 171 -35.02 28.41 7.82
N ILE A 172 -34.72 27.51 8.77
CA ILE A 172 -35.41 27.44 10.07
C ILE A 172 -34.59 28.22 11.09
N TRP A 173 -35.12 29.34 11.59
CA TRP A 173 -34.52 30.14 12.66
C TRP A 173 -35.16 29.82 14.02
N VAL A 174 -34.34 29.50 15.03
CA VAL A 174 -34.77 29.45 16.44
C VAL A 174 -33.97 30.48 17.22
N ASN A 175 -34.65 31.56 17.66
CA ASN A 175 -34.08 32.56 18.56
C ASN A 175 -34.74 32.44 19.95
N GLY A 176 -33.94 32.16 20.99
CA GLY A 176 -34.42 32.15 22.37
C GLY A 176 -33.32 32.55 23.35
N GLN A 177 -33.52 33.68 24.05
CA GLN A 177 -32.69 34.10 25.19
C GLN A 177 -33.02 33.28 26.45
N LEU A 178 -32.00 32.87 27.19
CA LEU A 178 -32.12 32.26 28.52
C LEU A 178 -32.52 33.33 29.56
N ASP A 179 -33.60 33.10 30.29
CA ASP A 179 -33.89 33.80 31.55
C ASP A 179 -34.04 32.78 32.70
N THR A 180 -33.76 33.28 33.90
CA THR A 180 -33.25 32.64 35.12
C THR A 180 -34.15 31.61 35.85
N ASP A 181 -35.20 31.09 35.21
CA ASP A 181 -36.11 30.08 35.80
C ASP A 181 -36.28 28.80 34.95
N ASP A 182 -35.33 28.47 34.06
CA ASP A 182 -35.17 27.14 33.42
C ASP A 182 -36.47 26.50 32.85
N GLN A 183 -37.31 27.29 32.19
CA GLN A 183 -38.46 26.81 31.42
C GLN A 183 -38.55 27.57 30.08
N LEU A 184 -38.19 26.91 28.98
CA LEU A 184 -38.42 27.39 27.62
C LEU A 184 -39.89 27.13 27.24
N ARG A 185 -40.62 28.16 26.81
CA ARG A 185 -41.99 28.01 26.26
C ARG A 185 -41.95 27.68 24.76
N THR A 186 -42.82 26.75 24.37
CA THR A 186 -42.95 26.12 23.06
C THR A 186 -43.49 27.04 21.95
N ALA A 187 -43.08 26.74 20.70
CA ALA A 187 -43.80 27.12 19.49
C ALA A 187 -44.45 25.85 18.91
N ASN A 188 -45.74 25.94 18.55
CA ASN A 188 -46.58 24.80 18.22
C ASN A 188 -46.81 24.71 16.70
N TYR A 189 -46.38 23.62 16.07
CA TYR A 189 -46.73 23.26 14.69
C TYR A 189 -46.82 21.74 14.56
N GLY A 190 -48.03 21.23 14.23
CA GLY A 190 -48.17 19.90 13.65
C GLY A 190 -48.15 18.68 14.59
N GLY A 191 -48.45 18.84 15.89
CA GLY A 191 -48.81 17.69 16.75
C GLY A 191 -47.65 16.81 17.25
N ILE A 192 -46.41 17.29 17.24
CA ILE A 192 -45.29 16.68 17.97
C ILE A 192 -44.78 17.71 18.96
N ASP A 193 -44.94 17.46 20.26
CA ASP A 193 -44.35 18.30 21.31
C ASP A 193 -42.97 17.73 21.71
N CYS A 194 -41.90 18.41 21.30
CA CYS A 194 -40.56 18.15 21.83
C CYS A 194 -40.38 18.88 23.17
N PHE A 195 -40.25 18.15 24.27
CA PHE A 195 -39.84 18.70 25.55
C PHE A 195 -38.31 18.59 25.69
N GLY A 196 -37.67 19.68 26.09
CA GLY A 196 -36.22 19.90 25.93
C GLY A 196 -35.27 18.86 26.55
N PHE A 197 -33.99 19.01 26.18
CA PHE A 197 -32.88 18.19 26.68
C PHE A 197 -32.70 18.31 28.20
N LYS A 198 -32.51 17.18 28.88
CA LYS A 198 -32.15 17.18 30.31
C LYS A 198 -30.87 16.39 30.55
N MET A 199 -29.99 16.97 31.35
CA MET A 199 -28.74 16.34 31.80
C MET A 199 -29.02 15.48 33.03
N PHE A 200 -28.70 14.19 32.95
CA PHE A 200 -28.67 13.30 34.10
C PHE A 200 -27.30 12.60 34.13
N ASP A 201 -26.56 12.79 35.23
CA ASP A 201 -25.24 12.17 35.48
C ASP A 201 -24.28 12.15 34.27
N GLY A 202 -24.20 13.28 33.56
CA GLY A 202 -23.22 13.49 32.50
C GLY A 202 -23.58 12.91 31.13
N VAL A 203 -24.81 12.44 30.91
CA VAL A 203 -25.30 11.98 29.60
C VAL A 203 -26.56 12.76 29.20
N VAL A 204 -26.62 13.20 27.93
CA VAL A 204 -27.77 13.90 27.35
C VAL A 204 -28.80 12.87 26.85
N GLY A 205 -30.03 12.94 27.35
CA GLY A 205 -31.16 12.14 26.86
C GLY A 205 -32.28 13.02 26.29
N MET A 206 -32.99 12.49 25.29
CA MET A 206 -34.17 13.10 24.67
C MET A 206 -35.44 12.35 25.09
N GLU A 207 -36.52 13.08 25.38
CA GLU A 207 -37.82 12.54 25.80
C GLU A 207 -38.89 13.00 24.80
N PHE A 208 -39.76 12.08 24.35
CA PHE A 208 -40.85 12.38 23.42
C PHE A 208 -42.21 12.04 24.05
N GLN A 209 -43.20 12.89 23.86
CA GLN A 209 -44.60 12.61 24.16
C GLN A 209 -45.40 12.56 22.86
N VAL A 210 -46.20 11.52 22.67
CA VAL A 210 -47.13 11.38 21.53
C VAL A 210 -48.54 11.36 22.10
N ASP A 211 -49.33 12.40 21.83
CA ASP A 211 -50.75 12.43 22.15
C ASP A 211 -51.56 12.00 20.90
N ASP A 212 -52.59 11.17 21.12
CA ASP A 212 -53.42 10.51 20.10
C ASP A 212 -53.96 11.46 19.00
N PHE A 213 -53.89 11.01 17.73
CA PHE A 213 -54.75 11.53 16.67
C PHE A 213 -55.41 10.39 15.88
N GLU A 214 -56.71 10.17 16.10
CA GLU A 214 -57.58 9.45 15.17
C GLU A 214 -57.98 10.38 14.02
N LEU A 215 -57.51 10.08 12.80
CA LEU A 215 -58.00 10.74 11.58
C LEU A 215 -59.12 9.91 10.96
N ASN A 216 -60.32 10.01 11.54
CA ASN A 216 -61.57 9.63 10.87
C ASN A 216 -62.01 10.79 9.98
N THR A 217 -61.45 10.88 8.77
CA THR A 217 -62.01 11.69 7.68
C THR A 217 -61.74 10.96 6.36
N GLU A 218 -62.81 10.51 5.71
CA GLU A 218 -62.77 10.02 4.34
C GLU A 218 -62.43 11.20 3.42
N ILE A 219 -61.15 11.32 3.02
CA ILE A 219 -60.76 12.23 1.95
C ILE A 219 -61.12 11.55 0.64
N THR A 220 -62.26 11.92 0.07
CA THR A 220 -62.54 11.66 -1.34
C THR A 220 -61.65 12.56 -2.18
N VAL A 221 -60.51 12.05 -2.62
CA VAL A 221 -59.76 12.66 -3.73
C VAL A 221 -60.63 12.48 -4.97
N GLY A 222 -61.12 13.59 -5.52
CA GLY A 222 -61.73 13.59 -6.85
C GLY A 222 -60.75 12.95 -7.83
N GLY A 223 -61.13 11.81 -8.41
CA GLY A 223 -60.24 10.97 -9.20
C GLY A 223 -59.52 11.74 -10.31
N VAL A 224 -58.21 11.91 -10.14
CA VAL A 224 -57.30 11.87 -11.26
C VAL A 224 -56.95 10.40 -11.41
N SER A 225 -57.43 9.77 -12.49
CA SER A 225 -56.98 8.45 -12.90
C SER A 225 -55.48 8.56 -13.23
N VAL A 226 -54.60 8.28 -12.26
CA VAL A 226 -53.22 7.94 -12.58
C VAL A 226 -53.27 6.52 -13.11
N ASN A 227 -53.02 6.37 -14.41
CA ASN A 227 -52.88 5.05 -14.99
C ASN A 227 -51.62 4.40 -14.40
N PRO A 228 -51.68 3.13 -13.96
CA PRO A 228 -50.50 2.44 -13.46
C PRO A 228 -49.36 2.53 -14.48
N THR A 229 -48.12 2.65 -14.01
CA THR A 229 -46.96 2.90 -14.90
C THR A 229 -45.80 1.99 -14.56
N LEU A 230 -45.16 1.45 -15.59
CA LEU A 230 -43.93 0.67 -15.49
C LEU A 230 -42.70 1.54 -15.79
N LEU A 231 -41.77 1.59 -14.85
CA LEU A 231 -40.48 2.25 -14.96
C LEU A 231 -39.38 1.19 -15.07
N TYR A 232 -38.47 1.34 -16.02
CA TYR A 232 -37.31 0.46 -16.16
C TYR A 232 -36.05 1.23 -15.79
N THR A 233 -35.15 0.62 -15.02
CA THR A 233 -33.92 1.27 -14.53
C THR A 233 -32.90 1.60 -15.63
N ALA A 234 -32.98 0.94 -16.78
CA ALA A 234 -32.06 1.14 -17.89
C ALA A 234 -32.77 1.11 -19.26
N GLY A 235 -32.14 1.76 -20.25
CA GLY A 235 -32.55 1.67 -21.65
C GLY A 235 -32.07 0.41 -22.37
N GLY A 236 -31.36 -0.49 -21.68
CA GLY A 236 -30.80 -1.71 -22.24
C GLY A 236 -29.76 -2.33 -21.33
N VAL A 237 -29.10 -3.38 -21.83
CA VAL A 237 -28.02 -4.12 -21.17
C VAL A 237 -26.82 -4.24 -22.11
N SER A 238 -25.65 -4.48 -21.55
CA SER A 238 -24.41 -4.65 -22.31
C SER A 238 -23.80 -6.02 -22.06
N GLU A 239 -23.12 -6.53 -23.08
CA GLU A 239 -22.26 -7.70 -22.98
C GLU A 239 -21.22 -7.55 -21.88
N ALA A 240 -20.89 -8.66 -21.23
CA ALA A 240 -19.83 -8.72 -20.26
C ALA A 240 -18.46 -8.48 -20.92
N ILE A 241 -17.50 -8.03 -20.12
CA ILE A 241 -16.14 -7.73 -20.57
C ILE A 241 -15.45 -8.95 -21.21
N ALA A 242 -15.87 -10.17 -20.85
CA ALA A 242 -15.35 -11.41 -21.42
C ALA A 242 -15.55 -11.55 -22.94
N ASN A 243 -16.43 -10.74 -23.56
CA ASN A 243 -16.77 -10.78 -24.99
C ASN A 243 -17.04 -12.21 -25.49
N ASP A 244 -17.88 -12.93 -24.77
CA ASP A 244 -18.26 -14.31 -25.05
C ASP A 244 -19.77 -14.45 -25.30
N GLY A 245 -20.47 -13.34 -25.47
CA GLY A 245 -21.91 -13.23 -25.63
C GLY A 245 -22.70 -13.25 -24.33
N THR A 246 -22.05 -13.26 -23.16
CA THR A 246 -22.76 -13.21 -21.86
C THR A 246 -23.22 -11.79 -21.51
N ILE A 247 -24.34 -11.67 -20.79
CA ILE A 247 -24.84 -10.39 -20.27
C ILE A 247 -24.86 -10.46 -18.75
N SER A 248 -24.08 -9.61 -18.08
CA SER A 248 -23.99 -9.57 -16.61
C SER A 248 -24.88 -8.50 -15.96
N SER A 249 -25.33 -7.51 -16.74
CA SER A 249 -26.21 -6.43 -16.28
C SER A 249 -27.69 -6.84 -16.30
N THR A 250 -28.51 -6.20 -15.45
CA THR A 250 -29.95 -6.49 -15.31
C THR A 250 -30.80 -5.24 -15.50
N ILE A 251 -32.09 -5.42 -15.78
CA ILE A 251 -33.08 -4.34 -15.86
C ILE A 251 -34.14 -4.57 -14.78
N ALA A 252 -34.23 -3.67 -13.80
CA ALA A 252 -35.31 -3.70 -12.83
C ALA A 252 -36.51 -2.92 -13.39
N ILE A 253 -37.71 -3.49 -13.24
CA ILE A 253 -38.97 -2.98 -13.75
C ILE A 253 -39.90 -2.76 -12.56
N THR A 254 -40.24 -1.51 -12.27
CA THR A 254 -41.02 -1.10 -11.11
C THR A 254 -42.39 -0.58 -11.56
N LEU A 255 -43.45 -1.11 -10.95
CA LEU A 255 -44.84 -0.73 -11.17
C LEU A 255 -45.29 0.29 -10.12
N SER A 256 -45.87 1.41 -10.55
CA SER A 256 -46.57 2.36 -9.67
C SER A 256 -48.08 2.21 -9.79
N ASP A 257 -48.78 2.51 -8.70
CA ASP A 257 -50.24 2.66 -8.63
C ASP A 257 -51.05 1.38 -8.99
N ASP A 258 -50.39 0.21 -8.97
CA ASP A 258 -50.96 -1.14 -9.03
C ASP A 258 -49.96 -2.17 -8.45
N LEU A 259 -50.34 -3.43 -8.34
CA LEU A 259 -49.51 -4.56 -7.92
C LEU A 259 -49.40 -5.58 -9.04
N PHE A 260 -48.24 -6.23 -9.12
CA PHE A 260 -48.08 -7.43 -9.94
C PHE A 260 -48.79 -8.61 -9.31
N THR A 261 -49.40 -9.48 -10.12
CA THR A 261 -49.90 -10.77 -9.61
C THR A 261 -48.78 -11.63 -9.05
N ALA A 262 -49.12 -12.55 -8.15
CA ALA A 262 -48.13 -13.44 -7.53
C ALA A 262 -47.40 -14.33 -8.56
N ASP A 263 -48.01 -14.58 -9.71
CA ASP A 263 -47.50 -15.41 -10.80
C ASP A 263 -46.97 -14.61 -12.00
N VAL A 264 -46.75 -13.29 -11.85
CA VAL A 264 -46.39 -12.36 -12.96
C VAL A 264 -45.22 -12.83 -13.83
N VAL A 265 -44.24 -13.55 -13.29
CA VAL A 265 -43.07 -14.04 -14.04
C VAL A 265 -43.37 -15.29 -14.88
N SER A 266 -44.61 -15.77 -14.89
CA SER A 266 -45.03 -16.86 -15.76
C SER A 266 -45.07 -16.44 -17.22
N ALA A 267 -44.79 -17.38 -18.13
CA ALA A 267 -44.75 -17.12 -19.58
C ALA A 267 -46.08 -16.63 -20.19
N GLY A 268 -47.18 -16.65 -19.42
CA GLY A 268 -48.48 -16.09 -19.82
C GLY A 268 -48.63 -14.60 -19.54
N HIS A 269 -47.84 -14.03 -18.63
CA HIS A 269 -48.01 -12.66 -18.12
C HIS A 269 -46.95 -11.68 -18.60
N VAL A 270 -45.71 -12.15 -18.82
CA VAL A 270 -44.64 -11.33 -19.41
C VAL A 270 -43.95 -12.09 -20.52
N ALA A 271 -43.85 -11.47 -21.69
CA ALA A 271 -43.12 -11.97 -22.84
C ALA A 271 -41.95 -11.05 -23.15
N VAL A 272 -40.74 -11.64 -23.22
CA VAL A 272 -39.54 -10.97 -23.72
C VAL A 272 -39.29 -11.48 -25.14
N GLY A 273 -39.13 -10.57 -26.11
CA GLY A 273 -39.03 -10.87 -27.52
C GLY A 273 -37.85 -10.16 -28.20
N ASN A 274 -37.52 -10.57 -29.43
CA ASN A 274 -36.34 -10.13 -30.17
C ASN A 274 -35.02 -10.38 -29.41
N ILE A 275 -34.92 -11.53 -28.74
CA ILE A 275 -33.73 -11.92 -27.99
C ILE A 275 -32.70 -12.51 -28.98
N PRO A 276 -31.42 -12.07 -28.94
CA PRO A 276 -30.34 -12.67 -29.71
C PRO A 276 -30.24 -14.18 -29.47
N ALA A 277 -29.94 -14.95 -30.51
CA ALA A 277 -29.88 -16.40 -30.43
C ALA A 277 -28.86 -16.86 -29.38
N GLY A 278 -29.22 -17.81 -28.52
CA GLY A 278 -28.35 -18.35 -27.46
C GLY A 278 -28.54 -17.68 -26.08
N LEU A 279 -29.14 -16.49 -26.03
CA LEU A 279 -29.58 -15.89 -24.77
C LEU A 279 -30.97 -16.36 -24.38
N THR A 280 -31.18 -16.57 -23.08
CA THR A 280 -32.47 -16.89 -22.47
C THR A 280 -32.80 -15.85 -21.40
N PRO A 281 -33.92 -15.11 -21.52
CA PRO A 281 -34.34 -14.14 -20.52
C PRO A 281 -34.80 -14.87 -19.25
N VAL A 282 -34.48 -14.29 -18.09
CA VAL A 282 -34.91 -14.76 -16.78
C VAL A 282 -35.59 -13.59 -16.07
N LEU A 283 -36.80 -13.83 -15.56
CA LEU A 283 -37.56 -12.85 -14.78
C LEU A 283 -37.66 -13.33 -13.33
N SER A 284 -37.27 -12.50 -12.37
CA SER A 284 -37.52 -12.70 -10.95
C SER A 284 -38.52 -11.67 -10.44
N ARG A 285 -39.42 -12.08 -9.55
CA ARG A 285 -40.30 -11.16 -8.83
C ARG A 285 -39.62 -10.81 -7.52
N ASP A 286 -39.19 -9.56 -7.40
CA ASP A 286 -38.43 -9.08 -6.25
C ASP A 286 -39.37 -8.58 -5.14
N SER A 287 -40.52 -8.00 -5.53
CA SER A 287 -41.59 -7.59 -4.62
C SER A 287 -42.96 -7.54 -5.32
N ASP A 288 -44.01 -7.09 -4.63
CA ASP A 288 -45.33 -6.89 -5.24
C ASP A 288 -45.35 -5.78 -6.31
N THR A 289 -44.33 -4.92 -6.35
CA THR A 289 -44.22 -3.80 -7.28
C THR A 289 -42.96 -3.84 -8.15
N GLN A 290 -42.11 -4.86 -8.03
CA GLN A 290 -40.85 -4.92 -8.77
C GLN A 290 -40.53 -6.33 -9.28
N ILE A 291 -40.07 -6.39 -10.53
CA ILE A 291 -39.46 -7.57 -11.13
C ILE A 291 -38.11 -7.21 -11.76
N THR A 292 -37.21 -8.18 -11.87
CA THR A 292 -35.90 -8.01 -12.52
C THR A 292 -35.81 -8.90 -13.75
N LEU A 293 -35.36 -8.32 -14.87
CA LEU A 293 -34.98 -9.02 -16.10
C LEU A 293 -33.46 -9.20 -16.15
N SER A 294 -33.03 -10.44 -16.24
CA SER A 294 -31.64 -10.84 -16.51
C SER A 294 -31.57 -11.81 -17.70
N PHE A 295 -30.37 -12.20 -18.11
CA PHE A 295 -30.17 -13.17 -19.19
C PHE A 295 -29.21 -14.27 -18.75
N THR A 296 -29.43 -15.47 -19.28
CA THR A 296 -28.56 -16.64 -19.11
C THR A 296 -28.19 -17.22 -20.48
N GLY A 297 -27.09 -17.97 -20.52
CA GLY A 297 -26.50 -18.44 -21.77
C GLY A 297 -25.63 -17.38 -22.44
N ASN A 298 -25.19 -17.68 -23.67
CA ASN A 298 -24.27 -16.86 -24.44
C ASN A 298 -24.90 -16.58 -25.80
N ALA A 299 -24.89 -15.33 -26.24
CA ALA A 299 -25.27 -14.97 -27.60
C ALA A 299 -24.36 -15.71 -28.60
N THR A 300 -24.99 -16.35 -29.59
CA THR A 300 -24.31 -17.18 -30.61
C THR A 300 -23.47 -16.31 -31.54
N ASP A 301 -24.04 -15.16 -31.95
CA ASP A 301 -23.36 -14.10 -32.67
C ASP A 301 -23.40 -12.85 -31.79
N HIS A 302 -22.24 -12.31 -31.43
CA HIS A 302 -22.07 -11.19 -30.50
C HIS A 302 -21.08 -10.15 -31.02
N ALA A 303 -20.92 -10.00 -32.33
CA ALA A 303 -20.18 -8.86 -32.85
C ALA A 303 -20.95 -7.56 -32.54
N SER A 304 -20.27 -6.41 -32.47
CA SER A 304 -20.93 -5.12 -32.20
C SER A 304 -22.03 -4.81 -33.24
N THR A 305 -21.87 -5.31 -34.46
CA THR A 305 -22.87 -5.23 -35.55
C THR A 305 -24.16 -5.97 -35.26
N GLU A 306 -24.13 -6.94 -34.35
CA GLU A 306 -25.28 -7.74 -33.90
C GLU A 306 -26.00 -7.10 -32.72
N SER A 307 -25.54 -5.94 -32.24
CA SER A 307 -26.24 -5.17 -31.22
C SER A 307 -27.66 -4.84 -31.66
N ILE A 308 -28.61 -4.97 -30.74
CA ILE A 308 -30.02 -4.68 -30.99
C ILE A 308 -30.47 -3.47 -30.16
N SER A 309 -31.43 -2.71 -30.69
CA SER A 309 -32.11 -1.60 -30.01
C SER A 309 -33.63 -1.79 -29.98
N ASN A 310 -34.06 -3.03 -30.19
CA ASN A 310 -35.46 -3.42 -30.34
C ASN A 310 -35.83 -4.64 -29.47
N LEU A 311 -35.15 -4.82 -28.33
CA LEU A 311 -35.54 -5.81 -27.33
C LEU A 311 -36.94 -5.45 -26.83
N MET A 312 -37.85 -6.43 -26.89
CA MET A 312 -39.26 -6.25 -26.55
C MET A 312 -39.55 -6.84 -25.17
N VAL A 313 -40.24 -6.08 -24.32
CA VAL A 313 -40.87 -6.58 -23.09
C VAL A 313 -42.36 -6.23 -23.17
N THR A 314 -43.22 -7.24 -23.12
CA THR A 314 -44.69 -7.09 -23.23
C THR A 314 -45.38 -7.78 -22.08
N PHE A 315 -46.18 -7.04 -21.32
CA PHE A 315 -47.04 -7.54 -20.27
C PHE A 315 -48.43 -7.86 -20.85
N ALA A 316 -49.02 -8.97 -20.41
CA ALA A 316 -50.34 -9.43 -20.83
C ALA A 316 -51.42 -9.09 -19.80
N ASP A 317 -52.68 -9.18 -20.21
CA ASP A 317 -53.82 -9.07 -19.30
C ASP A 317 -53.73 -10.18 -18.25
N GLY A 318 -53.80 -9.80 -16.97
CA GLY A 318 -53.58 -10.71 -15.84
C GLY A 318 -52.20 -10.61 -15.19
N ALA A 319 -51.26 -9.83 -15.73
CA ALA A 319 -49.99 -9.52 -15.07
C ALA A 319 -50.16 -8.55 -13.87
N PHE A 320 -51.27 -7.83 -13.83
CA PHE A 320 -51.58 -6.77 -12.86
C PHE A 320 -52.84 -7.11 -12.06
N VAL A 321 -52.90 -6.67 -10.81
CA VAL A 321 -54.06 -6.90 -9.93
C VAL A 321 -55.22 -5.94 -10.27
N GLY A 322 -54.91 -4.71 -10.66
CA GLY A 322 -55.86 -3.61 -10.84
C GLY A 322 -56.52 -3.51 -12.22
N GLY A 323 -56.04 -4.23 -13.24
CA GLY A 323 -56.68 -4.22 -14.57
C GLY A 323 -55.88 -4.80 -15.73
N ASP A 324 -56.36 -4.54 -16.94
CA ASP A 324 -55.79 -5.02 -18.21
C ASP A 324 -54.49 -4.28 -18.57
N ALA A 325 -53.56 -4.96 -19.24
CA ALA A 325 -52.24 -4.41 -19.59
C ALA A 325 -52.32 -3.17 -20.48
N GLY A 326 -53.39 -3.06 -21.29
CA GLY A 326 -53.66 -1.88 -22.13
C GLY A 326 -53.93 -0.59 -21.35
N THR A 327 -54.15 -0.67 -20.03
CA THR A 327 -54.34 0.48 -19.15
C THR A 327 -53.08 0.88 -18.39
N VAL A 328 -52.03 0.05 -18.41
CA VAL A 328 -50.74 0.29 -17.75
C VAL A 328 -49.76 0.93 -18.72
N ALA A 329 -49.31 2.15 -18.43
CA ALA A 329 -48.31 2.83 -19.24
C ALA A 329 -46.96 2.10 -19.16
N GLY A 330 -46.33 1.84 -20.32
CA GLY A 330 -45.08 1.09 -20.39
C GLY A 330 -45.24 -0.43 -20.34
N SER A 331 -46.48 -0.97 -20.36
CA SER A 331 -46.75 -2.41 -20.44
C SER A 331 -46.24 -3.08 -21.72
N THR A 332 -45.96 -2.30 -22.76
CA THR A 332 -45.20 -2.74 -23.93
C THR A 332 -44.06 -1.79 -24.16
N ARG A 333 -42.83 -2.29 -24.08
CA ARG A 333 -41.60 -1.54 -24.35
C ARG A 333 -40.78 -2.26 -25.42
N GLY A 334 -40.32 -1.52 -26.42
CA GLY A 334 -39.67 -2.08 -27.61
C GLY A 334 -38.44 -1.32 -28.09
N ASP A 335 -37.91 -0.46 -27.25
CA ASP A 335 -36.76 0.41 -27.48
C ASP A 335 -35.58 0.06 -26.55
N LEU A 336 -35.64 -1.12 -25.90
CA LEU A 336 -34.54 -1.59 -25.07
C LEU A 336 -33.40 -2.13 -25.94
N SER A 337 -32.16 -1.93 -25.52
CA SER A 337 -30.99 -2.43 -26.24
C SER A 337 -30.31 -3.63 -25.58
N ILE A 338 -29.66 -4.45 -26.41
CA ILE A 338 -28.57 -5.33 -26.00
C ILE A 338 -27.37 -4.91 -26.83
N THR A 339 -26.34 -4.39 -26.18
CA THR A 339 -25.12 -3.91 -26.84
C THR A 339 -24.02 -4.94 -26.71
N PHE A 340 -23.58 -5.49 -27.84
CA PHE A 340 -22.41 -6.36 -27.92
C PHE A 340 -21.16 -5.54 -28.24
N ILE A 341 -20.01 -6.00 -27.77
CA ILE A 341 -18.72 -5.32 -27.95
C ILE A 341 -17.87 -6.11 -28.94
N ASP A 342 -17.35 -5.47 -29.99
CA ASP A 342 -16.25 -6.08 -30.74
C ASP A 342 -14.99 -5.89 -29.88
N ALA A 343 -14.49 -6.92 -29.22
CA ALA A 343 -13.23 -6.80 -28.49
C ALA A 343 -12.14 -6.42 -29.49
N THR A 344 -11.74 -5.15 -29.48
CA THR A 344 -10.46 -4.77 -30.02
C THR A 344 -9.46 -5.21 -28.95
N PRO A 345 -8.56 -6.16 -29.22
CA PRO A 345 -7.58 -6.54 -28.22
C PRO A 345 -6.86 -5.27 -27.73
N PRO A 346 -6.64 -5.13 -26.42
CA PRO A 346 -5.99 -3.93 -25.90
C PRO A 346 -4.56 -3.84 -26.44
N ASN A 347 -4.07 -2.62 -26.59
CA ASN A 347 -2.64 -2.41 -26.75
C ASN A 347 -1.95 -2.50 -25.39
N ILE A 348 -0.63 -2.69 -25.40
CA ILE A 348 0.19 -2.71 -24.20
C ILE A 348 1.34 -1.72 -24.39
N LEU A 349 1.52 -0.85 -23.40
CA LEU A 349 2.70 0.00 -23.22
C LEU A 349 3.41 -0.42 -21.93
N MET A 350 4.60 -1.00 -22.05
CA MET A 350 5.48 -1.29 -20.92
C MET A 350 6.57 -0.23 -20.81
N LEU A 351 6.59 0.51 -19.71
CA LEU A 351 7.65 1.44 -19.33
C LEU A 351 8.59 0.70 -18.35
N CYS A 352 9.77 0.33 -18.85
CA CYS A 352 10.74 -0.49 -18.14
C CYS A 352 11.89 0.39 -17.65
N ILE A 353 11.98 0.61 -16.35
CA ILE A 353 12.99 1.48 -15.74
C ILE A 353 14.11 0.62 -15.14
N ASP A 354 15.33 1.14 -15.13
CA ASP A 354 16.52 0.44 -14.67
C ASP A 354 17.04 1.05 -13.38
N ASP A 355 17.26 0.23 -12.35
CA ASP A 355 17.84 0.64 -11.05
C ASP A 355 17.02 1.65 -10.24
N MET A 356 15.72 1.82 -10.50
CA MET A 356 14.86 2.74 -9.74
C MET A 356 14.26 2.07 -8.49
N ASN A 357 14.55 2.62 -7.32
CA ASN A 357 14.00 2.20 -6.03
C ASN A 357 12.69 2.97 -5.72
N ASP A 358 12.24 2.90 -4.47
CA ASP A 358 11.01 3.53 -3.99
C ASP A 358 11.10 5.05 -3.78
N TRP A 359 12.19 5.72 -4.18
CA TRP A 359 12.34 7.18 -4.16
C TRP A 359 11.51 7.86 -5.28
N VAL A 360 10.29 7.41 -5.50
CA VAL A 360 9.27 7.97 -6.39
C VAL A 360 8.13 8.59 -5.56
N GLY A 361 7.51 9.66 -6.06
CA GLY A 361 6.54 10.47 -5.32
C GLY A 361 5.34 9.66 -4.83
N PHE A 362 4.76 8.82 -5.69
CA PHE A 362 3.63 7.95 -5.36
C PHE A 362 3.91 6.85 -4.33
N LEU A 363 5.19 6.56 -4.02
CA LEU A 363 5.57 5.67 -2.90
C LEU A 363 6.07 6.43 -1.67
N GLY A 364 6.29 7.75 -1.79
CA GLY A 364 6.76 8.59 -0.69
C GLY A 364 8.15 8.23 -0.14
N GLY A 365 8.97 7.46 -0.88
CA GLY A 365 10.22 6.91 -0.35
C GLY A 365 11.33 7.91 -0.09
N HIS A 366 11.29 9.11 -0.71
CA HIS A 366 12.22 10.19 -0.40
C HIS A 366 11.57 11.58 -0.48
N PRO A 367 11.73 12.45 0.54
CA PRO A 367 10.96 13.69 0.67
C PRO A 367 11.29 14.73 -0.41
N GLN A 368 12.48 14.67 -1.01
CA GLN A 368 12.90 15.61 -2.05
C GLN A 368 12.61 15.13 -3.47
N THR A 369 12.04 13.95 -3.68
CA THR A 369 11.76 13.38 -5.00
C THR A 369 10.85 14.26 -5.85
N LYS A 370 11.05 14.24 -7.17
CA LYS A 370 10.27 15.00 -8.16
C LYS A 370 9.90 14.14 -9.36
N THR A 371 8.72 13.54 -9.32
CA THR A 371 8.20 12.59 -10.32
C THR A 371 6.76 12.87 -10.77
N PRO A 372 6.40 14.11 -11.14
CA PRO A 372 5.01 14.47 -11.40
C PRO A 372 4.31 13.65 -12.50
N ASN A 373 5.04 13.10 -13.47
CA ASN A 373 4.43 12.33 -14.56
C ASN A 373 4.10 10.90 -14.13
N MET A 374 5.01 10.25 -13.39
CA MET A 374 4.74 8.95 -12.78
C MET A 374 3.68 9.05 -11.70
N ASP A 375 3.67 10.14 -10.91
CA ASP A 375 2.64 10.39 -9.91
C ASP A 375 1.26 10.56 -10.57
N ALA A 376 1.17 11.31 -11.69
CA ALA A 376 -0.07 11.45 -12.45
C ALA A 376 -0.54 10.14 -13.12
N LEU A 377 0.37 9.21 -13.44
CA LEU A 377 0.01 7.85 -13.85
C LEU A 377 -0.52 7.06 -12.65
N ALA A 378 0.12 7.16 -11.49
CA ALA A 378 -0.25 6.49 -10.25
C ALA A 378 -1.64 6.91 -9.75
N GLU A 379 -2.01 8.19 -9.90
CA GLU A 379 -3.35 8.71 -9.58
C GLU A 379 -4.48 8.04 -10.38
N LYS A 380 -4.18 7.45 -11.54
CA LYS A 380 -5.14 6.79 -12.42
C LYS A 380 -5.01 5.27 -12.40
N GLY A 381 -3.79 4.78 -12.20
CA GLY A 381 -3.46 3.37 -12.18
C GLY A 381 -3.64 2.73 -10.81
N VAL A 382 -3.35 1.44 -10.75
CA VAL A 382 -3.25 0.66 -9.54
C VAL A 382 -1.79 0.65 -9.10
N ILE A 383 -1.51 1.17 -7.91
CA ILE A 383 -0.18 1.17 -7.31
C ILE A 383 0.00 -0.14 -6.55
N PHE A 384 1.06 -0.89 -6.83
CA PHE A 384 1.47 -2.02 -5.99
C PHE A 384 2.64 -1.56 -5.11
N SER A 385 2.35 -1.15 -3.88
CA SER A 385 3.34 -0.47 -3.02
C SER A 385 4.38 -1.42 -2.42
N ASN A 386 4.09 -2.72 -2.41
CA ASN A 386 4.92 -3.82 -1.90
C ASN A 386 5.30 -4.76 -3.05
N ALA A 387 5.81 -4.19 -4.15
CA ALA A 387 6.26 -4.94 -5.32
C ALA A 387 7.76 -5.25 -5.24
N HIS A 388 8.13 -6.50 -5.51
CA HIS A 388 9.51 -6.97 -5.45
C HIS A 388 9.99 -7.58 -6.76
N CYS A 389 11.27 -7.37 -7.09
CA CYS A 389 11.91 -8.01 -8.23
C CYS A 389 12.12 -9.52 -8.01
N PRO A 390 12.13 -10.35 -9.06
CA PRO A 390 12.52 -11.76 -8.94
C PRO A 390 14.01 -11.96 -8.62
N ALA A 391 14.87 -10.99 -8.97
CA ALA A 391 16.29 -10.99 -8.58
C ALA A 391 16.84 -9.55 -8.44
N PRO A 392 17.72 -9.25 -7.47
CA PRO A 392 18.25 -7.90 -7.25
C PRO A 392 19.44 -7.58 -8.17
N GLY A 393 19.25 -7.84 -9.47
CA GLY A 393 20.24 -7.59 -10.52
C GLY A 393 19.62 -7.62 -11.92
N CYS A 394 20.02 -6.67 -12.78
CA CYS A 394 19.36 -6.45 -14.08
C CYS A 394 19.21 -7.70 -14.95
N SER A 395 20.29 -8.48 -15.14
CA SER A 395 20.29 -9.64 -16.04
C SER A 395 19.34 -10.75 -15.55
N PRO A 396 19.46 -11.27 -14.32
CA PRO A 396 18.54 -12.30 -13.85
C PRO A 396 17.11 -11.77 -13.67
N SER A 397 16.92 -10.52 -13.24
CA SER A 397 15.57 -9.96 -13.05
C SER A 397 14.80 -9.82 -14.36
N ARG A 398 15.43 -9.16 -15.35
CA ARG A 398 14.82 -8.95 -16.67
C ARG A 398 14.60 -10.27 -17.40
N SER A 399 15.53 -11.21 -17.26
CA SER A 399 15.36 -12.55 -17.83
C SER A 399 14.15 -13.25 -17.23
N ALA A 400 14.00 -13.21 -15.91
CA ALA A 400 12.86 -13.83 -15.23
C ALA A 400 11.52 -13.21 -15.66
N ILE A 401 11.43 -11.88 -15.74
CA ILE A 401 10.23 -11.16 -16.19
C ILE A 401 9.90 -11.49 -17.65
N MET A 402 10.91 -11.45 -18.54
CA MET A 402 10.69 -11.69 -19.97
C MET A 402 10.36 -13.14 -20.28
N PHE A 403 10.95 -14.12 -19.60
CA PHE A 403 10.57 -15.52 -19.76
C PHE A 403 9.31 -15.89 -18.99
N GLY A 404 8.96 -15.13 -17.94
CA GLY A 404 7.89 -15.47 -17.00
C GLY A 404 8.26 -16.63 -16.08
N ALA A 405 9.55 -16.88 -15.87
CA ALA A 405 10.06 -18.01 -15.10
C ALA A 405 11.17 -17.55 -14.14
N GLU A 406 11.09 -17.94 -12.88
CA GLU A 406 12.02 -17.55 -11.83
C GLU A 406 13.46 -18.05 -12.12
N PRO A 407 14.50 -17.45 -11.51
CA PRO A 407 15.87 -17.98 -11.59
C PRO A 407 15.96 -19.46 -11.17
N THR A 408 15.15 -19.87 -10.19
CA THR A 408 15.05 -21.27 -9.74
C THR A 408 14.47 -22.22 -10.78
N THR A 409 13.76 -21.70 -11.78
CA THR A 409 13.14 -22.48 -12.87
C THR A 409 14.04 -22.51 -14.09
N THR A 410 14.67 -21.37 -14.42
CA THR A 410 15.50 -21.21 -15.63
C THR A 410 16.95 -21.63 -15.44
N GLY A 411 17.48 -21.57 -14.21
CA GLY A 411 18.90 -21.74 -13.92
C GLY A 411 19.75 -20.47 -14.15
N LEU A 412 19.12 -19.33 -14.45
CA LEU A 412 19.79 -18.04 -14.66
C LEU A 412 19.89 -17.25 -13.33
N TYR A 413 20.82 -17.63 -12.45
CA TYR A 413 20.96 -17.04 -11.11
C TYR A 413 21.79 -15.74 -11.04
N PRO A 414 23.05 -15.70 -11.53
CA PRO A 414 23.86 -14.48 -11.56
C PRO A 414 23.62 -13.68 -12.86
N PHE A 415 24.63 -12.95 -13.34
CA PHE A 415 24.55 -12.21 -14.60
C PHE A 415 24.99 -13.06 -15.80
N TYR A 416 24.21 -12.95 -16.88
CA TYR A 416 24.45 -13.64 -18.13
C TYR A 416 24.53 -12.69 -19.31
N THR A 417 25.23 -13.17 -20.34
CA THR A 417 25.07 -12.76 -21.74
C THR A 417 24.46 -13.95 -22.50
N LEU A 418 23.16 -13.91 -22.74
CA LEU A 418 22.37 -14.98 -23.35
C LEU A 418 22.81 -15.33 -24.77
N VAL A 419 23.37 -14.39 -25.52
CA VAL A 419 23.92 -14.65 -26.86
C VAL A 419 25.24 -15.43 -26.85
N ASN A 420 25.87 -15.57 -25.69
CA ASN A 420 27.10 -16.33 -25.49
C ASN A 420 26.85 -17.74 -24.93
N LEU A 421 25.57 -18.15 -24.80
CA LEU A 421 25.23 -19.50 -24.40
C LEU A 421 25.69 -20.52 -25.44
N ASP A 422 26.16 -21.67 -24.95
CA ASP A 422 26.45 -22.79 -25.83
C ASP A 422 25.14 -23.44 -26.34
N PRO A 423 25.19 -24.28 -27.39
CA PRO A 423 23.98 -24.86 -27.96
C PRO A 423 23.16 -25.74 -27.00
N ALA A 424 23.77 -26.31 -25.96
CA ALA A 424 23.06 -27.17 -25.02
C ALA A 424 22.28 -26.33 -24.00
N ASP A 425 22.92 -25.31 -23.43
CA ASP A 425 22.28 -24.37 -22.50
C ASP A 425 21.24 -23.50 -23.21
N LEU A 426 21.51 -23.09 -24.45
CA LEU A 426 20.51 -22.39 -25.27
C LEU A 426 19.28 -23.27 -25.53
N ALA A 427 19.46 -24.57 -25.79
CA ALA A 427 18.35 -25.49 -25.98
C ALA A 427 17.53 -25.72 -24.69
N THR A 428 18.16 -25.57 -23.51
CA THR A 428 17.43 -25.50 -22.23
C THR A 428 16.53 -24.28 -22.18
N LEU A 429 17.05 -23.11 -22.56
CA LEU A 429 16.26 -21.86 -22.55
C LEU A 429 15.17 -21.83 -23.63
N ASP A 430 15.31 -22.58 -24.72
CA ASP A 430 14.27 -22.69 -25.75
C ASP A 430 12.94 -23.27 -25.23
N ALA A 431 12.92 -23.85 -24.02
CA ALA A 431 11.69 -24.25 -23.34
C ALA A 431 10.83 -23.07 -22.86
N PHE A 432 11.42 -21.87 -22.75
CA PHE A 432 10.76 -20.66 -22.24
C PHE A 432 10.53 -19.68 -23.38
N LEU A 433 9.26 -19.44 -23.71
CA LEU A 433 8.79 -18.46 -24.69
C LEU A 433 8.86 -17.03 -24.11
N PRO A 434 9.70 -16.14 -24.67
CA PRO A 434 9.75 -14.75 -24.22
C PRO A 434 8.42 -14.00 -24.41
N MET A 435 8.05 -13.17 -23.45
CA MET A 435 6.82 -12.36 -23.45
C MET A 435 6.63 -11.54 -24.73
N PRO A 436 7.65 -10.84 -25.28
CA PRO A 436 7.49 -10.12 -26.54
C PRO A 436 7.15 -11.05 -27.71
N GLN A 437 7.79 -12.23 -27.77
CA GLN A 437 7.50 -13.23 -28.79
C GLN A 437 6.09 -13.81 -28.62
N PHE A 438 5.65 -14.05 -27.39
CA PHE A 438 4.29 -14.50 -27.12
C PHE A 438 3.23 -13.54 -27.68
N PHE A 439 3.37 -12.23 -27.44
CA PHE A 439 2.45 -11.25 -28.01
C PHE A 439 2.54 -11.20 -29.54
N ARG A 440 3.76 -11.25 -30.10
CA ARG A 440 3.97 -11.31 -31.55
C ARG A 440 3.25 -12.50 -32.20
N ASP A 441 3.44 -13.68 -31.63
CA ASP A 441 2.86 -14.94 -32.12
C ASP A 441 1.32 -14.94 -32.01
N ASN A 442 0.77 -14.12 -31.11
CA ASN A 442 -0.67 -13.88 -30.95
C ASN A 442 -1.18 -12.64 -31.71
N GLY A 443 -0.44 -12.20 -32.73
CA GLY A 443 -0.93 -11.21 -33.70
C GLY A 443 -0.67 -9.74 -33.33
N TYR A 444 0.06 -9.46 -32.27
CA TYR A 444 0.46 -8.09 -31.92
C TYR A 444 1.60 -7.61 -32.82
N TYR A 445 1.60 -6.30 -33.10
CA TYR A 445 2.79 -5.60 -33.57
C TYR A 445 3.73 -5.35 -32.38
N THR A 446 4.98 -5.79 -32.45
CA THR A 446 5.89 -5.74 -31.29
C THR A 446 7.04 -4.75 -31.50
N ALA A 447 7.17 -3.77 -30.62
CA ALA A 447 8.22 -2.76 -30.67
C ALA A 447 8.95 -2.64 -29.33
N GLY A 448 10.29 -2.62 -29.36
CA GLY A 448 11.15 -2.54 -28.18
C GLY A 448 12.25 -1.48 -28.32
N TYR A 449 12.50 -0.71 -27.24
CA TYR A 449 13.52 0.33 -27.24
C TYR A 449 14.48 0.23 -26.06
N THR A 450 15.78 0.27 -26.35
CA THR A 450 16.89 0.35 -25.40
C THR A 450 17.05 -0.89 -24.49
N LYS A 451 16.69 -0.81 -23.21
CA LYS A 451 16.98 -1.84 -22.20
C LYS A 451 15.69 -2.51 -21.76
N ILE A 452 15.27 -3.51 -22.53
CA ILE A 452 14.17 -4.41 -22.17
C ILE A 452 14.78 -5.64 -21.51
N TRP A 453 15.58 -6.36 -22.29
CA TRP A 453 16.61 -7.27 -21.79
C TRP A 453 17.79 -6.51 -21.19
N HIS A 454 18.69 -7.20 -20.50
CA HIS A 454 19.97 -6.62 -20.10
C HIS A 454 20.81 -6.26 -21.33
N ASN A 455 21.74 -5.30 -21.20
CA ASN A 455 22.34 -4.64 -22.36
C ASN A 455 23.30 -5.47 -23.26
N PRO A 456 23.82 -6.67 -22.90
CA PRO A 456 24.36 -7.57 -23.91
C PRO A 456 23.27 -8.41 -24.61
N ASP A 457 22.09 -8.55 -24.01
CA ASP A 457 21.03 -9.47 -24.42
C ASP A 457 19.97 -8.84 -25.34
N LYS A 458 20.14 -7.57 -25.69
CA LYS A 458 19.37 -6.91 -26.77
C LYS A 458 19.40 -7.68 -28.10
N ASP A 459 20.42 -8.51 -28.31
CA ASP A 459 20.61 -9.33 -29.50
C ASP A 459 20.14 -10.79 -29.30
N TYR A 460 19.51 -11.11 -28.16
CA TYR A 460 18.90 -12.41 -27.92
C TYR A 460 17.64 -12.57 -28.78
N LYS A 461 17.77 -13.29 -29.89
CA LYS A 461 16.68 -13.65 -30.84
C LYS A 461 15.73 -12.49 -31.21
N PRO A 462 16.22 -11.29 -31.57
CA PRO A 462 15.37 -10.12 -31.75
C PRO A 462 14.36 -10.29 -32.89
N ALA A 463 14.73 -11.02 -33.96
CA ALA A 463 13.84 -11.26 -35.11
C ALA A 463 12.64 -12.18 -34.79
N GLU A 464 12.74 -12.99 -33.73
CA GLU A 464 11.65 -13.82 -33.24
C GLU A 464 10.70 -13.02 -32.33
N GLN A 465 11.19 -11.96 -31.69
CA GLN A 465 10.47 -11.22 -30.66
C GLN A 465 9.87 -9.90 -31.15
N TRP A 466 10.51 -9.21 -32.10
CA TRP A 466 10.24 -7.80 -32.39
C TRP A 466 10.03 -7.55 -33.89
N ASP A 467 9.02 -6.74 -34.24
CA ASP A 467 8.95 -6.09 -35.56
C ASP A 467 9.99 -4.98 -35.64
N VAL A 468 10.15 -4.24 -34.54
CA VAL A 468 11.13 -3.18 -34.39
C VAL A 468 11.81 -3.31 -33.04
N TYR A 469 13.13 -3.43 -33.05
CA TYR A 469 13.93 -3.26 -31.84
C TYR A 469 15.04 -2.25 -32.11
N THR A 470 15.19 -1.24 -31.26
CA THR A 470 16.29 -0.27 -31.38
C THR A 470 16.92 -0.03 -30.02
N SER A 471 18.22 -0.28 -29.92
CA SER A 471 19.01 0.11 -28.76
C SER A 471 19.88 1.32 -29.09
N TYR A 472 19.89 2.32 -28.22
CA TYR A 472 20.70 3.52 -28.41
C TYR A 472 22.03 3.38 -27.68
N GLY A 473 23.13 3.46 -28.44
CA GLY A 473 24.48 3.52 -27.89
C GLY A 473 24.81 4.85 -27.20
N ASP A 474 25.96 4.90 -26.55
CA ASP A 474 26.46 6.13 -25.91
C ASP A 474 26.80 7.20 -26.93
N ASN A 475 26.24 8.39 -26.73
CA ASN A 475 26.73 9.61 -27.38
C ASN A 475 27.87 10.21 -26.55
N SER A 476 28.73 10.99 -27.19
CA SER A 476 29.67 11.83 -26.44
C SER A 476 28.89 12.92 -25.69
N LEU A 477 28.80 12.77 -24.37
CA LEU A 477 28.25 13.77 -23.47
C LEU A 477 29.35 14.72 -23.00
N ASN A 478 29.06 16.02 -23.01
CA ASN A 478 29.87 17.10 -22.50
C ASN A 478 29.66 17.21 -20.99
N LEU A 479 30.30 16.30 -20.25
CA LEU A 479 30.21 16.22 -18.79
C LEU A 479 30.73 17.52 -18.15
N VAL A 480 30.01 17.99 -17.14
CA VAL A 480 30.46 19.11 -16.30
C VAL A 480 31.47 18.58 -15.28
N ASN A 481 32.61 19.25 -15.17
CA ASN A 481 33.61 18.96 -14.13
C ASN A 481 33.69 20.17 -13.19
N ASP A 482 32.90 20.11 -12.11
CA ASP A 482 32.76 21.16 -11.11
C ASP A 482 32.70 20.51 -9.70
N PRO A 483 33.38 21.06 -8.68
CA PRO A 483 33.43 20.47 -7.33
C PRO A 483 32.06 20.25 -6.65
N ARG A 484 31.00 20.93 -7.12
CA ARG A 484 29.62 20.73 -6.66
C ARG A 484 29.04 19.36 -7.02
N TYR A 485 29.65 18.67 -7.98
CA TYR A 485 29.26 17.36 -8.47
C TYR A 485 30.30 16.32 -8.06
N TYR A 486 29.92 15.05 -8.08
CA TYR A 486 30.87 13.99 -7.82
C TYR A 486 31.40 13.43 -9.13
N TYR A 487 32.67 13.73 -9.38
CA TYR A 487 33.39 13.28 -10.56
C TYR A 487 34.52 12.37 -10.13
N SER A 488 34.31 11.05 -10.25
CA SER A 488 35.40 10.08 -10.11
C SER A 488 36.10 9.90 -11.46
N PRO A 489 37.40 10.28 -11.57
CA PRO A 489 38.16 10.09 -12.80
C PRO A 489 38.46 8.60 -13.04
N ASP A 490 38.65 7.84 -11.97
CA ASP A 490 39.11 6.44 -12.00
C ASP A 490 37.96 5.43 -12.03
N VAL A 491 36.79 5.78 -11.49
CA VAL A 491 35.65 4.86 -11.39
C VAL A 491 34.40 5.49 -12.02
N SER A 492 34.21 5.24 -13.32
CA SER A 492 33.13 5.88 -14.09
C SER A 492 31.74 5.65 -13.51
N ARG A 493 31.46 4.47 -12.95
CA ARG A 493 30.15 4.11 -12.37
C ARG A 493 29.76 4.97 -11.16
N LEU A 494 30.71 5.60 -10.49
CA LEU A 494 30.41 6.40 -9.30
C LEU A 494 30.10 7.86 -9.65
N ARG A 495 30.20 8.27 -10.93
CA ARG A 495 29.97 9.66 -11.33
C ARG A 495 28.52 10.07 -11.11
N ALA A 496 28.35 11.24 -10.51
CA ALA A 496 27.10 11.96 -10.37
C ALA A 496 27.32 13.41 -10.80
N THR A 497 27.10 13.69 -12.09
CA THR A 497 27.40 15.00 -12.70
C THR A 497 26.50 15.29 -13.90
N PRO A 498 26.07 16.54 -14.13
CA PRO A 498 25.30 16.88 -15.32
C PRO A 498 26.16 16.89 -16.59
N ALA A 499 25.48 16.88 -17.74
CA ALA A 499 26.07 17.18 -19.04
C ALA A 499 25.32 18.35 -19.70
N THR A 500 26.06 19.21 -20.42
CA THR A 500 25.48 20.41 -21.07
C THR A 500 24.81 20.10 -22.42
N ASN A 501 24.63 18.83 -22.75
CA ASN A 501 23.97 18.41 -23.99
C ASN A 501 22.46 18.70 -23.93
N PRO A 502 21.80 18.92 -25.08
CA PRO A 502 20.34 18.93 -25.12
C PRO A 502 19.78 17.55 -24.72
N PRO A 503 18.58 17.47 -24.11
CA PRO A 503 17.96 16.21 -23.73
C PRO A 503 17.91 15.15 -24.83
N THR A 504 17.78 15.54 -26.10
CA THR A 504 17.73 14.64 -27.26
C THR A 504 19.00 13.82 -27.50
N ASP A 505 20.12 14.18 -26.87
CA ASP A 505 21.36 13.42 -26.96
C ASP A 505 21.40 12.23 -25.99
N PHE A 506 20.56 12.25 -24.94
CA PHE A 506 20.51 11.22 -23.91
C PHE A 506 19.68 10.01 -24.37
N LYS A 507 20.09 8.81 -23.94
CA LYS A 507 19.47 7.53 -24.35
C LYS A 507 17.97 7.49 -24.04
N ASP A 508 17.59 7.89 -22.84
CA ASP A 508 16.21 7.79 -22.37
C ASP A 508 15.26 8.70 -23.16
N ARG A 509 15.70 9.91 -23.52
CA ARG A 509 14.94 10.80 -24.41
C ARG A 509 14.84 10.25 -25.83
N LYS A 510 15.86 9.57 -26.34
CA LYS A 510 15.78 8.89 -27.64
C LYS A 510 14.77 7.74 -27.60
N SER A 511 14.77 6.93 -26.55
CA SER A 511 13.76 5.88 -26.32
C SER A 511 12.35 6.48 -26.30
N ALA A 512 12.14 7.54 -25.52
CA ALA A 512 10.84 8.22 -25.44
C ALA A 512 10.39 8.75 -26.82
N ASN A 513 11.26 9.47 -27.53
CA ASN A 513 10.95 10.00 -28.86
C ASN A 513 10.65 8.89 -29.89
N ALA A 514 11.28 7.72 -29.77
CA ALA A 514 11.00 6.59 -30.65
C ALA A 514 9.65 5.95 -30.35
N ALA A 515 9.29 5.82 -29.07
CA ALA A 515 7.96 5.39 -28.63
C ALA A 515 6.86 6.33 -29.13
N VAL A 516 7.06 7.65 -29.06
CA VAL A 516 6.17 8.66 -29.67
C VAL A 516 5.94 8.35 -31.15
N GLY A 517 7.00 7.99 -31.88
CA GLY A 517 6.91 7.61 -33.29
C GLY A 517 6.04 6.38 -33.55
N ILE A 518 5.98 5.41 -32.62
CA ILE A 518 5.08 4.26 -32.71
C ILE A 518 3.64 4.67 -32.39
N LEU A 519 3.43 5.46 -31.33
CA LEU A 519 2.10 5.89 -30.90
C LEU A 519 1.39 6.82 -31.91
N GLN A 520 2.15 7.49 -32.78
CA GLN A 520 1.63 8.34 -33.85
C GLN A 520 1.31 7.60 -35.16
N GLN A 521 1.70 6.33 -35.28
CA GLN A 521 1.38 5.52 -36.46
C GLN A 521 -0.06 5.01 -36.42
N THR A 522 -0.64 4.77 -37.60
CA THR A 522 -1.86 3.97 -37.71
C THR A 522 -1.48 2.50 -37.64
N HIS A 523 -2.10 1.78 -36.71
CA HIS A 523 -1.94 0.34 -36.51
C HIS A 523 -3.21 -0.41 -36.92
N ASP A 524 -3.03 -1.44 -37.76
CA ASP A 524 -4.08 -2.40 -38.14
C ASP A 524 -4.12 -3.62 -37.18
N LYS A 525 -3.20 -3.66 -36.22
CA LYS A 525 -3.03 -4.71 -35.20
C LYS A 525 -2.94 -4.06 -33.82
N PRO A 526 -3.30 -4.75 -32.73
CA PRO A 526 -2.90 -4.28 -31.41
C PRO A 526 -1.36 -4.25 -31.32
N PHE A 527 -0.80 -3.35 -30.52
CA PHE A 527 0.65 -3.27 -30.32
C PHE A 527 1.07 -3.68 -28.91
N PHE A 528 2.26 -4.27 -28.81
CA PHE A 528 3.02 -4.43 -27.58
C PHE A 528 4.28 -3.56 -27.71
N LEU A 529 4.27 -2.42 -27.03
CA LEU A 529 5.33 -1.42 -27.05
C LEU A 529 6.06 -1.44 -25.72
N SER A 530 7.35 -1.78 -25.74
CA SER A 530 8.20 -1.80 -24.56
C SER A 530 9.29 -0.73 -24.66
N VAL A 531 9.38 0.15 -23.67
CA VAL A 531 10.27 1.32 -23.66
C VAL A 531 11.19 1.23 -22.44
N GLY A 532 12.46 0.94 -22.70
CA GLY A 532 13.50 0.85 -21.68
C GLY A 532 14.17 2.19 -21.41
N PHE A 533 14.10 2.65 -20.16
CA PHE A 533 14.87 3.78 -19.64
C PHE A 533 16.06 3.26 -18.83
N ILE A 534 17.24 3.81 -19.10
CA ILE A 534 18.51 3.42 -18.47
C ILE A 534 18.68 4.10 -17.12
N LEU A 535 18.26 5.35 -16.97
CA LEU A 535 18.38 6.03 -15.69
C LEU A 535 17.24 5.58 -14.76
N PRO A 536 17.52 5.46 -13.44
CA PRO A 536 18.70 5.97 -12.74
C PRO A 536 19.91 5.01 -12.63
N HIS A 537 20.09 3.99 -13.47
CA HIS A 537 21.33 3.20 -13.47
C HIS A 537 22.58 4.08 -13.65
N THR A 538 23.62 3.76 -12.88
CA THR A 538 24.91 4.47 -12.93
C THR A 538 25.56 4.48 -14.33
N PRO A 539 26.37 5.51 -14.65
CA PRO A 539 26.59 6.74 -13.89
C PRO A 539 25.40 7.69 -13.94
N PHE A 540 25.22 8.49 -12.88
CA PHE A 540 24.12 9.45 -12.78
C PHE A 540 24.45 10.72 -13.58
N VAL A 541 24.16 10.67 -14.88
CA VAL A 541 24.43 11.77 -15.83
C VAL A 541 23.15 12.18 -16.53
N THR A 542 22.70 13.40 -16.27
CA THR A 542 21.48 14.00 -16.82
C THR A 542 21.75 15.39 -17.39
N PRO A 543 20.78 16.02 -18.08
CA PRO A 543 20.87 17.44 -18.40
C PRO A 543 21.07 18.31 -17.15
N VAL A 544 21.70 19.48 -17.33
CA VAL A 544 21.96 20.44 -16.24
C VAL A 544 20.68 20.81 -15.50
N GLU A 545 19.58 21.00 -16.23
CA GLU A 545 18.31 21.43 -15.67
C GLU A 545 17.73 20.42 -14.67
N ASN A 546 18.05 19.12 -14.80
CA ASN A 546 17.58 18.08 -13.89
C ASN A 546 18.34 18.11 -12.56
N PHE A 547 19.65 18.38 -12.57
CA PHE A 547 20.42 18.61 -11.33
C PHE A 547 19.96 19.89 -10.62
N ASP A 548 19.69 20.96 -11.37
CA ASP A 548 19.28 22.26 -10.84
C ASP A 548 17.88 22.24 -10.17
N ARG A 549 17.12 21.14 -10.30
CA ARG A 549 15.87 20.94 -9.55
C ARG A 549 16.10 20.65 -8.07
N PHE A 550 17.29 20.22 -7.66
CA PHE A 550 17.55 19.75 -6.29
C PHE A 550 18.57 20.66 -5.62
N ASP A 551 18.10 21.36 -4.58
CA ASP A 551 18.93 22.19 -3.71
C ASP A 551 19.66 21.33 -2.68
N PHE A 552 20.81 21.82 -2.22
CA PHE A 552 21.51 21.25 -1.08
C PHE A 552 20.97 21.83 0.25
N PRO A 553 20.97 21.05 1.34
CA PRO A 553 21.46 19.67 1.43
C PRO A 553 20.50 18.62 0.87
N ILE A 554 21.03 17.46 0.49
CA ILE A 554 20.22 16.26 0.19
C ILE A 554 20.10 15.42 1.46
N GLU A 555 18.88 15.13 1.85
CA GLU A 555 18.56 14.29 2.98
C GLU A 555 19.13 12.87 2.77
N ALA A 556 19.75 12.35 3.82
CA ALA A 556 20.21 10.97 3.80
C ALA A 556 19.02 10.06 4.14
N PRO A 557 18.93 8.87 3.52
CA PRO A 557 18.07 7.84 4.07
C PRO A 557 18.50 7.50 5.51
N PRO A 558 17.61 6.93 6.34
CA PRO A 558 17.98 6.45 7.67
C PRO A 558 19.12 5.42 7.59
N ILE A 559 20.28 5.75 8.12
CA ILE A 559 21.46 4.88 8.12
C ILE A 559 21.90 4.62 9.56
N LEU A 560 21.92 3.35 9.94
CA LEU A 560 22.44 2.91 11.23
C LEU A 560 23.94 2.56 11.12
N ALA A 561 24.74 3.12 12.03
CA ALA A 561 26.15 2.73 12.14
C ALA A 561 26.26 1.31 12.70
N GLY A 562 26.97 0.42 12.00
CA GLY A 562 27.13 -0.97 12.43
C GLY A 562 25.94 -1.89 12.13
N ASP A 563 25.06 -1.49 11.21
CA ASP A 563 23.86 -2.23 10.78
C ASP A 563 24.12 -3.63 10.17
N LEU A 564 25.39 -4.01 10.02
CA LEU A 564 25.79 -5.34 9.56
C LEU A 564 26.18 -6.28 10.70
N SER A 565 26.08 -5.84 11.96
CA SER A 565 26.64 -6.56 13.12
C SER A 565 25.93 -7.88 13.46
N ASP A 566 24.62 -7.94 13.20
CA ASP A 566 23.73 -9.09 13.40
C ASP A 566 23.37 -9.80 12.08
N VAL A 567 23.99 -9.38 10.96
CA VAL A 567 23.84 -9.97 9.64
C VAL A 567 24.84 -11.14 9.47
N PRO A 568 24.41 -12.33 9.01
CA PRO A 568 25.30 -13.44 8.71
C PRO A 568 26.39 -13.08 7.69
N LEU A 569 27.53 -13.78 7.71
CA LEU A 569 28.67 -13.45 6.84
C LEU A 569 28.31 -13.45 5.34
N VAL A 570 27.47 -14.39 4.89
CA VAL A 570 26.99 -14.45 3.50
C VAL A 570 26.15 -13.22 3.17
N GLY A 571 25.27 -12.79 4.09
CA GLY A 571 24.50 -11.55 3.97
C GLY A 571 25.40 -10.32 3.90
N ARG A 572 26.38 -10.20 4.81
CA ARG A 572 27.35 -9.09 4.82
C ARG A 572 28.17 -9.00 3.54
N ALA A 573 28.50 -10.13 2.90
CA ALA A 573 29.24 -10.15 1.64
C ALA A 573 28.50 -9.49 0.44
N ASN A 574 27.19 -9.28 0.58
CA ASN A 574 26.38 -8.51 -0.35
C ASN A 574 26.59 -6.99 -0.20
N ALA A 575 27.10 -6.53 0.95
CA ALA A 575 27.52 -5.15 1.10
C ALA A 575 28.66 -4.83 0.12
N GLN A 576 28.63 -3.61 -0.40
CA GLN A 576 29.53 -3.17 -1.45
C GLN A 576 30.59 -2.22 -0.88
N LEU A 577 31.41 -2.71 0.06
CA LEU A 577 32.41 -1.88 0.75
C LEU A 577 33.41 -1.26 -0.22
N TYR A 578 33.79 -1.96 -1.29
CA TYR A 578 34.59 -1.40 -2.40
C TYR A 578 33.98 -0.15 -3.09
N VAL A 579 32.71 0.17 -2.82
CA VAL A 579 32.02 1.40 -3.23
C VAL A 579 31.86 2.38 -2.07
N ASP A 580 31.46 1.90 -0.88
CA ASP A 580 31.29 2.75 0.30
C ASP A 580 32.61 3.45 0.69
N ILE A 581 33.75 2.75 0.60
CA ILE A 581 35.08 3.28 0.92
C ILE A 581 35.37 4.59 0.14
N PRO A 582 35.37 4.62 -1.20
CA PRO A 582 35.63 5.86 -1.92
C PRO A 582 34.55 6.92 -1.67
N PHE A 583 33.27 6.56 -1.49
CA PHE A 583 32.24 7.55 -1.15
C PHE A 583 32.48 8.23 0.20
N LYS A 584 32.97 7.50 1.20
CA LYS A 584 33.32 8.06 2.51
C LYS A 584 34.60 8.89 2.45
N GLN A 585 35.62 8.40 1.76
CA GLN A 585 36.89 9.13 1.59
C GLN A 585 36.70 10.47 0.86
N ASP A 586 35.86 10.48 -0.17
CA ASP A 586 35.62 11.66 -1.01
C ASP A 586 34.45 12.53 -0.52
N GLU A 587 33.81 12.18 0.62
CA GLU A 587 32.59 12.82 1.13
C GLU A 587 31.49 12.97 0.05
N ALA A 588 31.31 11.92 -0.74
CA ALA A 588 30.59 11.98 -2.01
C ALA A 588 29.14 11.45 -1.96
N TRP A 589 28.71 10.90 -0.81
CA TRP A 589 27.36 10.34 -0.62
C TRP A 589 26.23 11.31 -0.98
N GLU A 590 26.30 12.54 -0.50
CA GLU A 590 25.27 13.55 -0.76
C GLU A 590 25.17 13.93 -2.25
N LYS A 591 26.33 14.09 -2.91
CA LYS A 591 26.41 14.37 -4.34
C LYS A 591 25.89 13.21 -5.18
N SER A 592 26.14 11.97 -4.75
CA SER A 592 25.63 10.75 -5.37
C SER A 592 24.10 10.69 -5.29
N ARG A 593 23.52 10.93 -4.11
CA ARG A 593 22.06 11.00 -3.90
C ARG A 593 21.40 12.10 -4.73
N ARG A 594 22.03 13.28 -4.82
CA ARG A 594 21.58 14.34 -5.74
C ARG A 594 21.54 13.87 -7.19
N GLY A 595 22.58 13.15 -7.63
CA GLY A 595 22.65 12.57 -8.96
C GLY A 595 21.52 11.56 -9.20
N TYR A 596 21.28 10.67 -8.24
CA TYR A 596 20.22 9.67 -8.32
C TYR A 596 18.83 10.31 -8.43
N LEU A 597 18.52 11.31 -7.57
CA LEU A 597 17.27 12.09 -7.65
C LEU A 597 17.13 12.84 -8.99
N ALA A 598 18.23 13.44 -9.49
CA ALA A 598 18.24 14.10 -10.80
C ALA A 598 17.97 13.09 -11.94
N SER A 599 18.52 11.89 -11.85
CA SER A 599 18.28 10.79 -12.78
C SER A 599 16.84 10.31 -12.75
N ILE A 600 16.25 10.08 -11.57
CA ILE A 600 14.82 9.76 -11.41
C ILE A 600 13.96 10.84 -12.07
N SER A 601 14.25 12.12 -11.80
CA SER A 601 13.48 13.24 -12.34
C SER A 601 13.60 13.37 -13.87
N PHE A 602 14.76 13.04 -14.45
CA PHE A 602 14.91 12.99 -15.90
C PHE A 602 14.16 11.81 -16.53
N THR A 603 14.19 10.63 -15.89
CA THR A 603 13.39 9.48 -16.31
C THR A 603 11.90 9.81 -16.26
N ASP A 604 11.44 10.50 -15.22
CA ASP A 604 10.06 11.00 -15.13
C ASP A 604 9.69 11.92 -16.30
N ASP A 605 10.55 12.88 -16.67
CA ASP A 605 10.33 13.74 -17.84
C ASP A 605 10.18 12.92 -19.14
N ASN A 606 10.87 11.79 -19.24
CA ASN A 606 10.81 10.90 -20.41
C ASN A 606 9.55 10.02 -20.38
N VAL A 607 9.11 9.57 -19.21
CA VAL A 607 7.81 8.92 -19.01
C VAL A 607 6.68 9.85 -19.46
N GLY A 608 6.70 11.11 -19.00
CA GLY A 608 5.71 12.12 -19.38
C GLY A 608 5.58 12.29 -20.90
N VAL A 609 6.70 12.32 -21.63
CA VAL A 609 6.67 12.41 -23.10
C VAL A 609 5.99 11.23 -23.78
N VAL A 610 6.17 10.02 -23.26
CA VAL A 610 5.50 8.83 -23.80
C VAL A 610 4.02 8.85 -23.46
N LEU A 611 3.67 9.18 -22.20
CA LEU A 611 2.28 9.24 -21.74
C LEU A 611 1.48 10.34 -22.44
N ASP A 612 2.06 11.52 -22.65
CA ASP A 612 1.44 12.61 -23.40
C ASP A 612 1.14 12.20 -24.85
N ALA A 613 2.07 11.48 -25.49
CA ALA A 613 1.87 10.98 -26.84
C ALA A 613 0.81 9.87 -26.89
N LEU A 614 0.74 9.00 -25.88
CA LEU A 614 -0.32 8.00 -25.78
C LEU A 614 -1.69 8.69 -25.62
N ALA A 615 -1.80 9.67 -24.71
CA ALA A 615 -3.01 10.42 -24.47
C ALA A 615 -3.49 11.20 -25.71
N ALA A 616 -2.56 11.69 -26.55
CA ALA A 616 -2.88 12.36 -27.80
C ALA A 616 -3.18 11.41 -28.98
N SER A 617 -2.95 10.10 -28.80
CA SER A 617 -3.17 9.08 -29.83
C SER A 617 -4.62 8.54 -29.80
N PRO A 618 -5.12 7.94 -30.89
CA PRO A 618 -6.42 7.26 -30.87
C PRO A 618 -6.44 5.98 -30.03
N TYR A 619 -5.32 5.60 -29.41
CA TYR A 619 -5.15 4.36 -28.65
C TYR A 619 -5.32 4.56 -27.14
N ALA A 620 -5.41 5.81 -26.66
CA ALA A 620 -5.40 6.16 -25.24
C ALA A 620 -6.39 5.34 -24.39
N ASP A 621 -7.61 5.15 -24.89
CA ASP A 621 -8.70 4.48 -24.16
C ASP A 621 -8.63 2.94 -24.22
N ASN A 622 -7.70 2.38 -25.00
CA ASN A 622 -7.55 0.93 -25.21
C ASN A 622 -6.11 0.44 -25.00
N THR A 623 -5.27 1.19 -24.29
CA THR A 623 -3.87 0.80 -24.02
C THR A 623 -3.65 0.56 -22.54
N ILE A 624 -3.33 -0.68 -22.17
CA ILE A 624 -2.82 -1.03 -20.85
C ILE A 624 -1.42 -0.41 -20.70
N VAL A 625 -1.20 0.34 -19.62
CA VAL A 625 0.11 0.90 -19.28
C VAL A 625 0.66 0.17 -18.07
N VAL A 626 1.87 -0.37 -18.18
CA VAL A 626 2.60 -0.98 -17.08
C VAL A 626 3.90 -0.21 -16.86
N LEU A 627 4.10 0.32 -15.66
CA LEU A 627 5.36 0.93 -15.25
C LEU A 627 6.00 0.04 -14.19
N TRP A 628 7.27 -0.31 -14.39
CA TRP A 628 8.03 -1.12 -13.43
C TRP A 628 9.52 -0.77 -13.47
N SER A 629 10.22 -0.97 -12.35
CA SER A 629 11.68 -0.99 -12.30
C SER A 629 12.21 -2.41 -12.10
N ASP A 630 13.33 -2.78 -12.73
CA ASP A 630 13.83 -4.15 -12.68
C ASP A 630 14.30 -4.63 -11.30
N HIS A 631 14.69 -3.71 -10.43
CA HIS A 631 14.96 -3.94 -9.02
C HIS A 631 15.13 -2.58 -8.31
N GLY A 632 15.31 -2.61 -6.98
CA GLY A 632 15.60 -1.43 -6.18
C GLY A 632 17.07 -0.99 -6.22
N PHE A 633 17.48 -0.14 -5.29
CA PHE A 633 18.81 0.46 -5.23
C PHE A 633 19.13 1.04 -3.83
N HIS A 634 20.34 0.76 -3.34
CA HIS A 634 20.96 1.28 -2.13
C HIS A 634 21.71 2.59 -2.38
N LEU A 635 21.60 3.53 -1.43
CA LEU A 635 22.24 4.84 -1.42
C LEU A 635 22.93 5.13 -0.06
N GLY A 636 23.43 4.07 0.58
CA GLY A 636 24.24 4.07 1.80
C GLY A 636 23.70 3.17 2.91
N GLU A 637 22.43 2.76 2.83
CA GLU A 637 21.80 1.77 3.69
C GLU A 637 22.62 0.47 3.69
N LYS A 638 22.75 -0.19 4.86
CA LYS A 638 23.56 -1.41 5.03
C LYS A 638 25.00 -1.33 4.48
N GLN A 639 25.59 -0.13 4.50
CA GLN A 639 26.92 0.15 3.92
C GLN A 639 27.02 -0.29 2.45
N SER A 640 25.89 -0.21 1.74
CA SER A 640 25.75 -0.68 0.38
C SER A 640 25.48 0.49 -0.56
N PHE A 641 25.81 0.25 -1.81
CA PHE A 641 25.48 1.13 -2.92
C PHE A 641 25.00 0.25 -4.07
N SER A 642 24.02 0.70 -4.83
CA SER A 642 23.44 -0.08 -5.93
C SER A 642 22.66 -1.30 -5.45
N LYS A 643 22.90 -2.48 -5.99
CA LYS A 643 22.00 -3.64 -5.88
C LYS A 643 22.74 -4.85 -5.31
N PHE A 644 22.35 -6.08 -5.68
CA PHE A 644 23.04 -7.32 -5.29
C PHE A 644 22.87 -7.74 -3.83
N SER A 645 21.72 -7.44 -3.22
CA SER A 645 21.37 -7.90 -1.88
C SER A 645 19.93 -8.36 -1.81
N LEU A 646 19.60 -9.16 -0.81
CA LEU A 646 18.24 -9.65 -0.55
C LEU A 646 17.41 -8.76 0.41
N TRP A 647 17.94 -7.58 0.77
CA TRP A 647 17.27 -6.58 1.62
C TRP A 647 16.21 -5.76 0.89
N GLU A 648 15.37 -5.06 1.64
CA GLU A 648 14.26 -4.25 1.13
C GLU A 648 14.68 -3.30 0.01
N GLU A 649 15.73 -2.50 0.20
CA GLU A 649 16.12 -1.42 -0.71
C GLU A 649 16.51 -1.92 -2.09
N ALA A 650 17.08 -3.14 -2.19
CA ALA A 650 17.47 -3.72 -3.47
C ALA A 650 16.35 -4.51 -4.15
N THR A 651 15.32 -4.91 -3.39
CA THR A 651 14.25 -5.78 -3.92
C THR A 651 12.96 -5.03 -4.21
N ARG A 652 12.60 -4.03 -3.41
CA ARG A 652 11.39 -3.21 -3.57
C ARG A 652 11.51 -2.32 -4.81
N THR A 653 10.45 -2.24 -5.59
CA THR A 653 10.45 -1.57 -6.89
C THR A 653 9.14 -0.83 -7.14
N PRO A 654 9.18 0.37 -7.78
CA PRO A 654 8.00 1.03 -8.30
C PRO A 654 7.24 0.14 -9.28
N PHE A 655 5.94 -0.06 -9.05
CA PHE A 655 5.09 -0.87 -9.93
C PHE A 655 3.67 -0.31 -10.02
N ILE A 656 3.24 0.00 -11.26
CA ILE A 656 1.89 0.50 -11.57
C ILE A 656 1.33 -0.29 -12.74
N ILE A 657 0.05 -0.66 -12.66
CA ILE A 657 -0.75 -1.11 -13.80
C ILE A 657 -1.92 -0.15 -13.97
N TYR A 658 -2.07 0.44 -15.15
CA TYR A 658 -3.24 1.23 -15.51
C TYR A 658 -3.93 0.60 -16.71
N ASP A 659 -5.20 0.23 -16.55
CA ASP A 659 -6.04 -0.21 -17.65
C ASP A 659 -7.20 0.78 -17.85
N PRO A 660 -7.20 1.58 -18.93
CA PRO A 660 -8.23 2.58 -19.18
C PRO A 660 -9.62 1.98 -19.47
N ARG A 661 -9.71 0.66 -19.68
CA ARG A 661 -10.95 -0.04 -20.05
C ARG A 661 -11.88 -0.29 -18.85
N GLY A 662 -11.41 -0.08 -17.62
CA GLY A 662 -12.28 0.03 -16.43
C GLY A 662 -12.12 -1.08 -15.40
N ASN A 663 -10.95 -1.16 -14.77
CA ASN A 663 -10.72 -1.97 -13.56
C ASN A 663 -11.12 -1.20 -12.30
N ALA A 664 -11.78 -1.85 -11.34
CA ALA A 664 -12.33 -1.18 -10.15
C ALA A 664 -11.24 -0.61 -9.22
N ALA A 665 -10.03 -1.17 -9.26
CA ALA A 665 -8.89 -0.70 -8.48
C ALA A 665 -8.15 0.51 -9.07
N ASN A 666 -8.51 0.99 -10.28
CA ASN A 666 -7.87 2.19 -10.85
C ASN A 666 -7.93 3.37 -9.87
N GLY A 667 -6.78 4.02 -9.64
CA GLY A 667 -6.61 5.10 -8.67
C GLY A 667 -6.45 4.62 -7.22
N GLN A 668 -6.28 3.31 -6.99
CA GLN A 668 -6.08 2.73 -5.65
C GLN A 668 -4.68 2.15 -5.47
N THR A 669 -4.32 1.95 -4.21
CA THR A 669 -3.08 1.28 -3.79
C THR A 669 -3.40 -0.11 -3.25
N ILE A 670 -2.61 -1.09 -3.67
CA ILE A 670 -2.58 -2.44 -3.14
C ILE A 670 -1.25 -2.61 -2.40
N ASP A 671 -1.35 -2.79 -1.08
CA ASP A 671 -0.19 -2.95 -0.19
C ASP A 671 0.29 -4.40 -0.06
N GLU A 672 -0.45 -5.32 -0.69
CA GLU A 672 -0.13 -6.73 -0.61
C GLU A 672 1.09 -7.11 -1.45
N PRO A 673 1.93 -8.04 -0.96
CA PRO A 673 3.20 -8.35 -1.60
C PRO A 673 3.00 -8.94 -2.99
N VAL A 674 3.64 -8.35 -3.99
CA VAL A 674 3.64 -8.86 -5.36
C VAL A 674 5.06 -9.03 -5.88
N SER A 675 5.26 -9.98 -6.79
CA SER A 675 6.53 -10.12 -7.51
C SER A 675 6.34 -9.67 -8.94
N LEU A 676 7.34 -9.01 -9.54
CA LEU A 676 7.30 -8.64 -10.95
C LEU A 676 7.19 -9.85 -11.90
N ILE A 677 7.46 -11.07 -11.41
CA ILE A 677 7.17 -12.31 -12.14
C ILE A 677 5.69 -12.42 -12.54
N ASN A 678 4.79 -11.74 -11.81
CA ASN A 678 3.36 -11.71 -12.06
C ASN A 678 2.98 -10.96 -13.36
N ILE A 679 3.87 -10.11 -13.90
CA ILE A 679 3.56 -9.25 -15.06
C ILE A 679 3.14 -10.07 -16.29
N TYR A 680 3.89 -11.13 -16.63
CA TYR A 680 3.61 -11.92 -17.84
C TYR A 680 2.19 -12.50 -17.79
N ARG A 681 1.86 -13.24 -16.73
CA ARG A 681 0.54 -13.86 -16.59
C ARG A 681 -0.58 -12.83 -16.56
N THR A 682 -0.37 -11.72 -15.86
CA THR A 682 -1.34 -10.62 -15.76
C THR A 682 -1.64 -10.01 -17.13
N LEU A 683 -0.62 -9.72 -17.93
CA LEU A 683 -0.81 -9.17 -19.28
C LEU A 683 -1.49 -10.18 -20.22
N ALA A 684 -1.16 -11.46 -20.12
CA ALA A 684 -1.85 -12.49 -20.90
C ALA A 684 -3.34 -12.52 -20.56
N ASP A 685 -3.70 -12.52 -19.27
CA ASP A 685 -5.10 -12.54 -18.83
C ASP A 685 -5.85 -11.24 -19.21
N LEU A 686 -5.24 -10.06 -19.04
CA LEU A 686 -5.83 -8.77 -19.45
C LEU A 686 -6.11 -8.65 -20.96
N THR A 687 -5.42 -9.47 -21.76
CA THR A 687 -5.56 -9.52 -23.22
C THR A 687 -6.36 -10.74 -23.71
N GLY A 688 -6.89 -11.56 -22.80
CA GLY A 688 -7.65 -12.77 -23.12
C GLY A 688 -6.80 -13.89 -23.72
N LEU A 689 -5.47 -13.84 -23.59
CA LEU A 689 -4.55 -14.83 -24.11
C LEU A 689 -4.17 -15.86 -23.04
N THR A 690 -3.90 -17.09 -23.47
CA THR A 690 -3.41 -18.14 -22.57
C THR A 690 -1.88 -18.24 -22.64
N PRO A 691 -1.15 -17.88 -21.58
CA PRO A 691 0.30 -18.02 -21.58
C PRO A 691 0.71 -19.49 -21.40
N PRO A 692 1.99 -19.81 -21.69
CA PRO A 692 2.52 -21.15 -21.46
C PRO A 692 2.34 -21.64 -20.01
N ALA A 693 2.14 -22.94 -19.83
CA ALA A 693 1.84 -23.53 -18.52
C ALA A 693 2.98 -23.45 -17.49
N TYR A 694 4.22 -23.18 -17.94
CA TYR A 694 5.39 -23.07 -17.05
C TYR A 694 5.49 -21.69 -16.38
N VAL A 695 4.72 -20.68 -16.82
CA VAL A 695 4.88 -19.31 -16.30
C VAL A 695 4.61 -19.29 -14.80
N ASP A 696 5.62 -18.96 -14.01
CA ASP A 696 5.65 -19.12 -12.55
C ASP A 696 4.75 -18.11 -11.83
N GLY A 697 4.55 -16.93 -12.41
CA GLY A 697 3.75 -15.86 -11.83
C GLY A 697 2.24 -16.13 -11.86
N ILE A 698 1.55 -15.72 -10.80
CA ILE A 698 0.09 -15.60 -10.78
C ILE A 698 -0.39 -14.33 -11.51
N SER A 699 -1.65 -14.32 -11.92
CA SER A 699 -2.34 -13.14 -12.44
C SER A 699 -2.70 -12.16 -11.33
N LEU A 700 -2.53 -10.87 -11.57
CA LEU A 700 -2.97 -9.80 -10.68
C LEU A 700 -4.37 -9.29 -11.02
N VAL A 701 -4.99 -9.74 -12.12
CA VAL A 701 -6.34 -9.32 -12.53
C VAL A 701 -7.36 -9.39 -11.40
N PRO A 702 -7.42 -10.44 -10.56
CA PRO A 702 -8.38 -10.47 -9.45
C PRO A 702 -8.27 -9.25 -8.53
N TRP A 703 -7.06 -8.73 -8.28
CA TRP A 703 -6.85 -7.55 -7.46
C TRP A 703 -7.06 -6.23 -8.20
N LEU A 704 -6.92 -6.24 -9.53
CA LEU A 704 -7.33 -5.09 -10.34
C LEU A 704 -8.86 -4.94 -10.31
N ASP A 705 -9.59 -6.05 -10.20
CA ASP A 705 -11.06 -6.07 -10.14
C ASP A 705 -11.61 -5.89 -8.71
N ASP A 706 -10.90 -6.40 -7.70
CA ASP A 706 -11.22 -6.21 -6.28
C ASP A 706 -9.93 -6.03 -5.46
N PRO A 707 -9.55 -4.79 -5.13
CA PRO A 707 -8.31 -4.51 -4.39
C PRO A 707 -8.37 -4.96 -2.92
N SER A 708 -9.54 -5.37 -2.42
CA SER A 708 -9.70 -5.85 -1.04
C SER A 708 -9.34 -7.34 -0.86
N LEU A 709 -9.06 -8.05 -1.95
CA LEU A 709 -8.72 -9.47 -1.88
C LEU A 709 -7.43 -9.69 -1.08
N PRO A 710 -7.43 -10.61 -0.10
CA PRO A 710 -6.23 -10.91 0.66
C PRO A 710 -5.20 -11.62 -0.23
N LYS A 711 -3.92 -11.32 -0.05
CA LYS A 711 -2.83 -12.07 -0.67
C LYS A 711 -2.02 -12.83 0.36
N ALA A 712 -2.18 -14.14 0.40
CA ALA A 712 -1.54 -14.99 1.40
C ALA A 712 -0.09 -15.40 1.07
N THR A 713 0.40 -15.14 -0.15
CA THR A 713 1.70 -15.65 -0.62
C THR A 713 2.75 -14.54 -0.62
N PRO A 714 3.89 -14.71 0.07
CA PRO A 714 5.01 -13.77 0.01
C PRO A 714 5.57 -13.61 -1.41
N ALA A 715 6.11 -12.44 -1.73
CA ALA A 715 6.94 -12.25 -2.92
C ALA A 715 8.31 -12.91 -2.71
N LEU A 716 8.73 -13.73 -3.68
CA LEU A 716 10.03 -14.39 -3.70
C LEU A 716 11.02 -13.57 -4.52
N THR A 717 12.24 -13.43 -3.99
CA THR A 717 13.39 -12.92 -4.74
C THR A 717 14.58 -13.85 -4.54
N THR A 718 15.31 -14.15 -5.61
CA THR A 718 16.47 -15.04 -5.62
C THR A 718 17.74 -14.27 -5.99
N TRP A 719 18.84 -14.50 -5.27
CA TRP A 719 20.15 -13.93 -5.60
C TRP A 719 21.26 -14.97 -5.46
N GLY A 720 21.58 -15.66 -6.56
CA GLY A 720 22.41 -16.86 -6.52
C GLY A 720 21.63 -18.10 -6.07
N ARG A 721 22.09 -19.29 -6.47
CA ARG A 721 21.39 -20.54 -6.17
C ARG A 721 21.43 -20.87 -4.67
N GLY A 722 20.28 -21.18 -4.07
CA GLY A 722 20.12 -21.46 -2.64
C GLY A 722 20.00 -20.24 -1.73
N ASN A 723 19.95 -19.02 -2.27
CA ASN A 723 19.75 -17.80 -1.49
C ASN A 723 18.42 -17.13 -1.86
N TYR A 724 17.56 -16.93 -0.88
CA TYR A 724 16.21 -16.43 -1.12
C TYR A 724 15.78 -15.43 -0.07
N THR A 725 14.94 -14.48 -0.47
CA THR A 725 14.13 -13.70 0.43
C THR A 725 12.65 -13.83 0.09
N LEU A 726 11.84 -13.85 1.14
CA LEU A 726 10.39 -13.89 1.10
C LEU A 726 9.86 -12.64 1.79
N ARG A 727 9.17 -11.78 1.04
CA ARG A 727 8.51 -10.59 1.57
C ARG A 727 7.00 -10.78 1.65
N SER A 728 6.48 -10.84 2.87
CA SER A 728 5.03 -10.81 3.15
C SER A 728 4.52 -9.37 3.30
N SER A 729 3.33 -9.11 3.83
CA SER A 729 2.89 -7.73 4.13
C SER A 729 3.73 -7.11 5.26
N ASP A 730 3.95 -7.85 6.35
CA ASP A 730 4.61 -7.32 7.56
C ASP A 730 6.02 -7.83 7.81
N TRP A 731 6.43 -8.92 7.15
CA TRP A 731 7.69 -9.61 7.45
C TRP A 731 8.55 -9.83 6.20
N ARG A 732 9.87 -9.78 6.39
CA ARG A 732 10.87 -10.30 5.48
C ARG A 732 11.60 -11.46 6.13
N TYR A 733 11.77 -12.52 5.38
CA TYR A 733 12.57 -13.67 5.79
C TYR A 733 13.59 -14.01 4.72
N ILE A 734 14.85 -14.15 5.11
CA ILE A 734 15.98 -14.46 4.22
C ILE A 734 16.61 -15.78 4.67
N ARG A 735 16.90 -16.67 3.71
CA ARG A 735 17.69 -17.88 3.95
C ARG A 735 18.77 -18.00 2.88
N TYR A 736 20.01 -18.17 3.32
CA TYR A 736 21.18 -18.34 2.47
C TYR A 736 21.51 -19.82 2.23
N HIS A 737 22.38 -20.06 1.25
CA HIS A 737 22.79 -21.38 0.80
C HIS A 737 23.50 -22.22 1.89
N ASP A 738 24.09 -21.55 2.90
CA ASP A 738 24.76 -22.19 4.03
C ASP A 738 23.81 -22.49 5.20
N GLY A 739 22.53 -22.11 5.07
CA GLY A 739 21.50 -22.27 6.09
C GLY A 739 21.44 -21.14 7.11
N SER A 740 22.27 -20.10 7.00
CA SER A 740 22.11 -18.88 7.79
C SER A 740 20.86 -18.11 7.37
N GLU A 741 20.28 -17.37 8.33
CA GLU A 741 18.95 -16.80 8.20
C GLU A 741 18.94 -15.33 8.67
N GLU A 742 18.07 -14.53 8.08
CA GLU A 742 17.67 -13.21 8.59
C GLU A 742 16.14 -13.14 8.68
N LEU A 743 15.61 -12.44 9.69
CA LEU A 743 14.17 -12.22 9.84
C LEU A 743 13.93 -10.79 10.32
N TYR A 744 13.10 -10.04 9.60
CA TYR A 744 12.74 -8.66 9.91
C TYR A 744 11.23 -8.51 10.02
N HIS A 745 10.77 -7.75 11.02
CA HIS A 745 9.38 -7.36 11.18
C HIS A 745 9.18 -5.95 10.59
N ASN A 746 9.12 -5.84 9.26
CA ASN A 746 9.08 -4.58 8.52
C ASN A 746 7.95 -3.62 8.95
N ALA A 747 6.84 -4.13 9.51
CA ALA A 747 5.76 -3.27 10.03
C ALA A 747 6.21 -2.39 11.22
N VAL A 748 7.22 -2.80 11.99
CA VAL A 748 7.76 -2.03 13.14
C VAL A 748 9.23 -1.63 12.96
N ASP A 749 9.96 -2.36 12.12
CA ASP A 749 11.36 -2.10 11.74
C ASP A 749 11.47 -2.00 10.22
N PRO A 750 10.98 -0.91 9.60
CA PRO A 750 10.94 -0.76 8.15
C PRO A 750 12.34 -0.66 7.51
N ASN A 751 13.38 -0.38 8.30
CA ASN A 751 14.77 -0.26 7.82
C ASN A 751 15.59 -1.55 8.03
N GLU A 752 14.98 -2.62 8.55
CA GLU A 752 15.62 -3.93 8.73
C GLU A 752 16.87 -3.87 9.61
N TRP A 753 16.84 -3.08 10.69
CA TRP A 753 17.97 -2.86 11.60
C TRP A 753 18.17 -3.95 12.65
N THR A 754 17.15 -4.77 12.91
CA THR A 754 17.22 -5.83 13.92
C THR A 754 16.88 -7.18 13.30
N ASN A 755 17.89 -8.02 13.12
CA ASN A 755 17.72 -9.39 12.70
C ASN A 755 17.18 -10.26 13.85
N LEU A 756 15.91 -10.68 13.72
CA LEU A 756 15.18 -11.49 14.69
C LEU A 756 15.36 -13.00 14.47
N ALA A 757 16.22 -13.43 13.54
CA ALA A 757 16.31 -14.84 13.16
C ALA A 757 16.74 -15.76 14.31
N ASP A 758 17.62 -15.29 15.20
CA ASP A 758 18.11 -16.07 16.34
C ASP A 758 17.23 -15.95 17.59
N ASP A 759 16.20 -15.11 17.55
CA ASP A 759 15.27 -14.96 18.67
C ASP A 759 14.27 -16.14 18.69
N PRO A 760 14.26 -16.96 19.77
CA PRO A 760 13.37 -18.10 19.88
C PRO A 760 11.88 -17.73 19.86
N GLU A 761 11.51 -16.48 20.20
CA GLU A 761 10.12 -16.00 20.15
C GLU A 761 9.55 -16.08 18.72
N PHE A 762 10.37 -15.80 17.71
CA PHE A 762 9.94 -15.75 16.30
C PHE A 762 10.16 -17.05 15.51
N SER A 763 10.51 -18.15 16.18
CA SER A 763 10.73 -19.46 15.53
C SER A 763 9.50 -19.97 14.77
N ALA A 764 8.29 -19.69 15.27
CA ALA A 764 7.05 -20.06 14.59
C ALA A 764 6.86 -19.28 13.28
N MET A 765 7.20 -17.99 13.26
CA MET A 765 7.12 -17.14 12.08
C MET A 765 8.11 -17.60 10.99
N LYS A 766 9.36 -17.89 11.35
CA LYS A 766 10.32 -18.49 10.40
C LYS A 766 9.79 -19.78 9.79
N THR A 767 9.22 -20.65 10.62
CA THR A 767 8.65 -21.92 10.15
C THR A 767 7.48 -21.69 9.19
N GLN A 768 6.62 -20.71 9.48
CA GLN A 768 5.50 -20.33 8.63
C GLN A 768 5.96 -19.78 7.27
N LEU A 769 6.98 -18.92 7.24
CA LEU A 769 7.49 -18.34 5.98
C LEU A 769 8.32 -19.35 5.18
N ALA A 770 9.10 -20.20 5.85
CA ALA A 770 9.98 -21.17 5.19
C ALA A 770 9.25 -22.18 4.30
N VAL A 771 7.93 -22.35 4.43
CA VAL A 771 7.14 -23.23 3.54
C VAL A 771 7.06 -22.71 2.10
N TYR A 772 7.32 -21.40 1.90
CA TYR A 772 7.31 -20.76 0.58
C TYR A 772 8.69 -20.74 -0.08
N LEU A 773 9.73 -21.24 0.60
CA LEU A 773 11.05 -21.35 -0.02
C LEU A 773 11.02 -22.39 -1.15
N PRO A 774 11.76 -22.15 -2.24
CA PRO A 774 11.89 -23.12 -3.32
C PRO A 774 12.40 -24.48 -2.82
N THR A 775 11.69 -25.55 -3.16
CA THR A 775 12.12 -26.93 -2.85
C THR A 775 12.80 -27.62 -4.02
N ASN A 776 12.65 -27.08 -5.23
CA ASN A 776 13.27 -27.58 -6.45
C ASN A 776 14.00 -26.43 -7.13
N GLU A 777 15.26 -26.64 -7.46
CA GLU A 777 16.12 -25.68 -8.13
C GLU A 777 16.63 -26.29 -9.43
N ALA A 778 16.46 -25.56 -10.53
CA ALA A 778 17.17 -25.86 -11.76
C ALA A 778 18.69 -25.73 -11.51
N PRO A 779 19.52 -26.63 -12.06
CA PRO A 779 20.96 -26.43 -12.08
C PRO A 779 21.31 -25.10 -12.72
N GLN A 780 22.37 -24.45 -12.24
CA GLN A 780 22.85 -23.23 -12.84
C GLN A 780 23.29 -23.47 -14.28
N ILE A 781 22.92 -22.56 -15.18
CA ILE A 781 23.46 -22.51 -16.55
C ILE A 781 24.92 -22.06 -16.46
N GLU A 782 25.84 -22.84 -17.02
CA GLU A 782 27.28 -22.63 -16.85
C GLU A 782 27.90 -21.82 -18.01
N SER A 783 27.33 -21.88 -19.21
CA SER A 783 27.77 -21.03 -20.33
C SER A 783 27.18 -19.63 -20.24
N GLY A 784 27.80 -18.65 -20.90
CA GLY A 784 27.30 -17.29 -20.99
C GLY A 784 27.31 -16.47 -19.69
N ILE A 785 27.80 -16.97 -18.55
CA ILE A 785 27.97 -16.16 -17.33
C ILE A 785 28.90 -14.97 -17.63
N ASP A 786 28.42 -13.75 -17.39
CA ASP A 786 29.15 -12.51 -17.63
C ASP A 786 29.79 -11.96 -16.34
N LEU A 787 29.04 -11.99 -15.24
CA LEU A 787 29.50 -11.54 -13.94
C LEU A 787 28.97 -12.44 -12.83
N TYR A 788 29.87 -12.88 -11.95
CA TYR A 788 29.56 -13.69 -10.78
C TYR A 788 29.81 -12.88 -9.52
N ASN A 789 28.81 -12.15 -9.06
CA ASN A 789 28.89 -11.22 -7.94
C ASN A 789 28.00 -11.65 -6.77
N VAL A 790 27.98 -12.95 -6.50
CA VAL A 790 27.21 -13.56 -5.42
C VAL A 790 27.96 -14.74 -4.80
N SER A 791 27.74 -14.97 -3.50
CA SER A 791 28.13 -16.18 -2.77
C SER A 791 26.93 -17.12 -2.75
N ASP A 792 27.02 -18.29 -3.35
CA ASP A 792 25.86 -19.19 -3.49
C ASP A 792 26.26 -20.67 -3.44
N SER A 793 25.29 -21.56 -3.66
CA SER A 793 25.51 -23.01 -3.62
C SER A 793 26.57 -23.51 -4.60
N ASP A 794 26.79 -22.81 -5.71
CA ASP A 794 27.73 -23.20 -6.77
C ASP A 794 29.11 -22.57 -6.59
N LYS A 795 29.17 -21.38 -5.96
CA LYS A 795 30.39 -20.63 -5.62
C LYS A 795 30.32 -20.06 -4.19
N PRO A 796 30.38 -20.89 -3.13
CA PRO A 796 30.06 -20.47 -1.75
C PRO A 796 31.02 -19.43 -1.15
N ASN A 797 32.25 -19.36 -1.64
CA ASN A 797 33.26 -18.41 -1.15
C ASN A 797 33.45 -17.19 -2.06
N ASN A 798 32.78 -17.17 -3.21
CA ASN A 798 32.82 -16.00 -4.09
C ASN A 798 32.16 -14.81 -3.39
N ARG A 799 32.58 -13.57 -3.64
CA ARG A 799 32.23 -12.35 -2.87
C ARG A 799 32.59 -12.34 -1.38
N VAL A 800 32.41 -13.41 -0.58
CA VAL A 800 32.82 -13.45 0.85
C VAL A 800 34.30 -13.11 1.00
N ASN A 801 35.17 -13.75 0.22
CA ASN A 801 36.61 -13.45 0.28
C ASN A 801 36.93 -12.02 -0.16
N ALA A 802 36.19 -11.45 -1.11
CA ALA A 802 36.38 -10.07 -1.53
C ALA A 802 35.95 -9.11 -0.43
N TYR A 803 34.78 -9.34 0.16
CA TYR A 803 34.25 -8.59 1.29
C TYR A 803 35.24 -8.57 2.46
N LEU A 804 35.82 -9.71 2.85
CA LEU A 804 36.80 -9.75 3.95
C LEU A 804 38.05 -8.89 3.66
N ASN A 805 38.57 -8.91 2.43
CA ASN A 805 39.67 -8.01 2.05
C ASN A 805 39.24 -6.53 2.06
N GLU A 806 38.01 -6.24 1.64
CA GLU A 806 37.43 -4.89 1.66
C GLU A 806 37.25 -4.40 3.12
N VAL A 807 36.91 -5.28 4.07
CA VAL A 807 36.87 -4.98 5.51
C VAL A 807 38.25 -4.60 6.05
N ASP A 808 39.29 -5.39 5.73
CA ASP A 808 40.66 -5.06 6.16
C ASP A 808 41.11 -3.68 5.65
N GLU A 809 40.75 -3.34 4.40
CA GLU A 809 40.99 -2.01 3.82
C GLU A 809 40.21 -0.93 4.57
N TYR A 810 38.93 -1.19 4.85
CA TYR A 810 38.04 -0.29 5.61
C TYR A 810 38.64 0.09 6.97
N GLU A 811 39.12 -0.91 7.71
CA GLU A 811 39.74 -0.75 9.03
C GLU A 811 41.08 -0.01 8.93
N THR A 812 41.91 -0.35 7.94
CA THR A 812 43.21 0.29 7.70
C THR A 812 43.08 1.79 7.43
N LEU A 813 41.97 2.20 6.82
CA LEU A 813 41.65 3.60 6.53
C LEU A 813 41.07 4.36 7.73
N GLY A 814 40.89 3.70 8.89
CA GLY A 814 40.30 4.30 10.08
C GLY A 814 38.82 4.67 9.91
N LEU A 815 38.15 4.10 8.90
CA LEU A 815 36.71 4.23 8.75
C LEU A 815 36.05 3.35 9.83
N GLN A 816 34.97 3.85 10.45
CA GLN A 816 34.28 3.12 11.52
C GLN A 816 33.82 1.75 10.98
N PRO A 817 34.39 0.62 11.47
CA PRO A 817 34.16 -0.68 10.84
C PRO A 817 32.67 -1.03 10.81
N PRO A 818 32.22 -1.85 9.84
CA PRO A 818 31.03 -2.67 10.07
C PRO A 818 31.30 -3.40 11.37
N LEU A 819 30.56 -3.11 12.43
CA LEU A 819 30.80 -3.69 13.75
C LEU A 819 30.66 -5.22 13.66
N ASN A 820 31.75 -5.94 13.42
CA ASN A 820 31.79 -7.38 13.52
C ASN A 820 32.45 -7.75 14.83
N GLY A 821 31.65 -8.24 15.77
CA GLY A 821 32.10 -8.97 16.95
C GLY A 821 32.73 -10.33 16.65
N TYR A 822 33.33 -10.53 15.47
CA TYR A 822 34.05 -11.74 15.11
C TYR A 822 35.39 -11.35 14.50
N ASN A 823 36.42 -11.45 15.34
CA ASN A 823 37.80 -11.26 14.95
C ASN A 823 38.26 -12.46 14.10
N PHE A 824 38.99 -12.19 13.02
CA PHE A 824 39.61 -13.19 12.14
C PHE A 824 40.58 -14.15 12.87
N SER A 825 40.92 -13.86 14.13
CA SER A 825 41.74 -14.71 15.01
C SER A 825 41.12 -16.05 15.37
N ASP A 826 39.79 -16.20 15.26
CA ASP A 826 39.10 -17.42 15.72
C ASP A 826 39.25 -18.63 14.78
N TRP A 827 39.80 -18.45 13.58
CA TRP A 827 39.90 -19.53 12.58
C TRP A 827 41.31 -20.03 12.25
N VAL A 828 42.39 -19.42 12.78
CA VAL A 828 43.76 -19.79 12.36
C VAL A 828 44.69 -20.30 13.47
N GLU A 829 44.43 -20.12 14.76
CA GLU A 829 45.42 -20.49 15.80
C GLU A 829 44.92 -21.44 16.90
N THR A 830 44.53 -22.66 16.51
CA THR A 830 44.67 -23.84 17.39
C THR A 830 46.13 -24.34 17.46
N ALA A 831 47.09 -23.41 17.61
CA ALA A 831 48.52 -23.74 17.69
C ALA A 831 49.32 -22.73 18.55
N GLY A 832 49.01 -22.68 19.85
CA GLY A 832 50.02 -22.58 20.90
C GLY A 832 50.59 -21.20 21.27
N TYR A 833 50.15 -20.70 22.43
CA TYR A 833 50.93 -20.00 23.45
C TYR A 833 51.81 -18.79 23.05
N MET A 834 51.40 -17.60 23.51
CA MET A 834 52.13 -16.56 24.26
C MET A 834 51.32 -15.25 24.16
N GLY A 835 51.03 -14.43 25.18
CA GLY A 835 51.32 -14.37 26.61
C GLY A 835 50.53 -13.17 27.18
N ASP A 836 50.22 -13.22 28.47
CA ASP A 836 49.35 -12.30 29.22
C ASP A 836 49.82 -10.83 29.19
N ASP A 837 48.86 -9.89 29.00
CA ASP A 837 48.79 -8.54 29.65
C ASP A 837 47.99 -7.49 28.82
N ALA A 838 46.75 -7.80 28.46
CA ALA A 838 45.73 -6.78 28.15
C ALA A 838 44.35 -7.31 28.55
N GLU A 839 43.82 -6.89 29.71
CA GLU A 839 42.46 -7.23 30.15
C GLU A 839 41.44 -6.24 29.53
N PRO A 840 40.43 -6.74 28.81
CA PRO A 840 39.27 -6.00 28.34
C PRO A 840 38.19 -5.96 29.43
N GLY A 841 37.75 -4.78 29.85
CA GLY A 841 36.75 -4.69 30.92
C GLY A 841 36.07 -3.33 31.02
N ALA A 842 35.02 -3.14 30.22
CA ALA A 842 33.90 -2.27 30.58
C ALA A 842 32.63 -2.80 29.90
N ASP A 843 31.81 -3.45 30.71
CA ASP A 843 30.44 -3.87 30.43
C ASP A 843 29.55 -2.65 30.07
N PRO A 844 28.88 -2.61 28.90
CA PRO A 844 28.02 -1.50 28.52
C PRO A 844 26.68 -1.45 29.28
N ASN A 845 26.33 -2.45 30.12
CA ASN A 845 24.95 -2.62 30.60
C ASN A 845 24.69 -2.39 32.10
N THR A 846 25.62 -1.85 32.89
CA THR A 846 25.40 -1.77 34.36
C THR A 846 24.91 -0.45 34.94
N ASN A 847 24.75 0.65 34.18
CA ASN A 847 24.51 1.97 34.81
C ASN A 847 23.14 2.65 34.59
N GLY A 848 22.15 2.02 33.96
CA GLY A 848 20.73 2.39 34.12
C GLY A 848 20.33 3.86 33.85
N VAL A 849 21.11 4.63 33.08
CA VAL A 849 20.76 5.98 32.63
C VAL A 849 20.82 6.01 31.09
N PRO A 850 19.70 6.13 30.38
CA PRO A 850 19.70 6.29 28.93
C PRO A 850 20.38 7.61 28.53
N ASN A 851 21.03 7.63 27.36
CA ASN A 851 21.53 8.84 26.67
C ASN A 851 22.83 9.48 27.20
N ILE A 852 23.77 8.67 27.68
CA ILE A 852 25.13 9.14 28.02
C ILE A 852 26.16 8.47 27.10
N LEU A 853 26.85 9.28 26.30
CA LEU A 853 28.06 8.88 25.59
C LEU A 853 29.29 9.19 26.46
N GLU A 854 30.15 8.20 26.68
CA GLU A 854 31.40 8.35 27.42
C GLU A 854 32.60 8.14 26.50
N TYR A 855 33.51 9.12 26.48
CA TYR A 855 34.77 9.02 25.74
C TYR A 855 35.96 9.12 26.69
N ALA A 856 36.94 8.24 26.52
CA ALA A 856 38.25 8.32 27.14
C ALA A 856 39.30 8.46 26.03
N ILE A 857 40.00 9.61 25.99
CA ILE A 857 40.93 9.92 24.90
C ILE A 857 42.34 10.07 25.47
N LYS A 858 43.28 9.33 24.90
CA LYS A 858 44.72 9.45 25.18
C LYS A 858 45.35 10.28 24.07
N VAL A 859 45.74 11.51 24.38
CA VAL A 859 46.46 12.39 23.45
C VAL A 859 47.97 12.17 23.64
N PRO A 860 48.74 11.77 22.62
CA PRO A 860 50.19 11.64 22.71
C PRO A 860 50.88 13.01 22.90
N ASP A 861 52.11 13.02 23.43
CA ASP A 861 52.91 14.24 23.61
C ASP A 861 53.01 15.04 22.29
N GLY A 862 52.55 16.30 22.32
CA GLY A 862 52.53 17.19 21.16
C GLY A 862 51.51 16.84 20.06
N GLY A 863 50.65 15.85 20.31
CA GLY A 863 49.53 15.48 19.46
C GLY A 863 48.38 16.48 19.56
N ASP A 864 47.70 16.71 18.44
CA ASP A 864 46.55 17.60 18.37
C ASP A 864 45.29 16.82 18.71
N ILE A 865 44.52 17.25 19.71
CA ILE A 865 43.27 16.56 20.06
C ILE A 865 42.25 16.58 18.92
N ARG A 866 42.38 17.50 17.96
CA ARG A 866 41.58 17.57 16.72
C ARG A 866 41.73 16.33 15.85
N ASP A 867 42.86 15.64 15.93
CA ASP A 867 43.12 14.43 15.16
C ASP A 867 42.32 13.22 15.69
N TYR A 868 41.79 13.32 16.92
CA TYR A 868 41.08 12.24 17.60
C TYR A 868 39.57 12.50 17.77
N LEU A 869 39.10 13.71 17.44
CA LEU A 869 37.68 14.11 17.46
C LEU A 869 37.34 15.00 16.25
N PRO A 870 37.39 14.47 15.01
CA PRO A 870 37.07 15.23 13.81
C PRO A 870 35.60 15.68 13.82
N GLY A 871 35.34 16.95 13.48
CA GLY A 871 33.99 17.52 13.35
C GLY A 871 33.52 18.43 14.49
N LEU A 872 34.27 18.51 15.59
CA LEU A 872 34.06 19.50 16.66
C LEU A 872 35.05 20.67 16.49
N ASP A 873 34.56 21.91 16.50
CA ASP A 873 35.36 23.12 16.27
C ASP A 873 36.15 23.48 17.55
N PHE A 874 37.39 22.99 17.67
CA PHE A 874 38.24 23.17 18.86
C PHE A 874 39.31 24.25 18.69
N LYS A 875 39.64 24.93 19.80
CA LYS A 875 40.86 25.74 19.94
C LYS A 875 41.70 25.26 21.13
N GLN A 876 42.91 24.76 20.85
CA GLN A 876 43.92 24.38 21.84
C GLN A 876 44.94 25.52 22.00
N GLU A 877 45.09 26.03 23.23
CA GLU A 877 46.16 26.96 23.59
C GLU A 877 47.00 26.36 24.70
N GLU A 878 48.26 26.03 24.36
CA GLU A 878 49.26 25.58 25.33
C GLU A 878 50.02 26.76 25.90
N THR A 879 49.99 26.88 27.22
CA THR A 879 50.87 27.80 27.96
C THR A 879 51.74 27.00 28.90
N THR A 880 52.81 27.61 29.41
CA THR A 880 53.87 26.91 30.17
C THR A 880 53.39 26.10 31.38
N ASN A 881 52.14 26.28 31.84
CA ASN A 881 51.56 25.55 32.96
C ASN A 881 50.10 25.10 32.76
N HIS A 882 49.41 25.40 31.63
CA HIS A 882 47.98 25.10 31.43
C HIS A 882 47.67 24.59 30.01
N LEU A 883 46.70 23.68 29.92
CA LEU A 883 46.02 23.30 28.68
C LEU A 883 44.61 23.93 28.70
N SER A 884 44.33 24.77 27.71
CA SER A 884 42.98 25.33 27.52
C SER A 884 42.33 24.71 26.29
N ILE A 885 41.13 24.16 26.46
CA ILE A 885 40.34 23.54 25.40
C ILE A 885 39.03 24.32 25.27
N SER A 886 38.79 24.89 24.10
CA SER A 886 37.53 25.58 23.80
C SER A 886 36.81 24.86 22.67
N PHE A 887 35.50 24.68 22.77
CA PHE A 887 34.68 24.10 21.71
C PHE A 887 33.45 24.97 21.40
N ARG A 888 32.96 24.87 20.17
CA ARG A 888 31.75 25.58 19.72
C ARG A 888 30.49 24.73 19.90
N ARG A 889 29.53 25.24 20.67
CA ARG A 889 28.18 24.65 20.78
C ARG A 889 27.23 25.38 19.83
N ARG A 890 26.20 24.71 19.31
CA ARG A 890 25.02 25.41 18.77
C ARG A 890 24.22 26.02 19.93
N LEU A 891 23.78 27.27 19.78
CA LEU A 891 23.11 28.05 20.84
C LEU A 891 21.79 27.43 21.33
N ASP A 892 21.19 26.55 20.55
CA ASP A 892 19.93 25.84 20.80
C ASP A 892 20.10 24.47 21.49
N ALA A 893 21.33 23.94 21.61
CA ALA A 893 21.58 22.67 22.32
C ALA A 893 21.51 22.87 23.86
N PRO A 894 21.25 21.82 24.67
CA PRO A 894 21.29 21.94 26.14
C PRO A 894 22.69 22.24 26.71
N ASP A 895 22.75 22.65 27.98
CA ASP A 895 24.02 22.85 28.69
C ASP A 895 24.78 21.53 28.89
N LEU A 896 25.99 21.46 28.32
CA LEU A 896 26.92 20.36 28.49
C LEU A 896 27.45 20.35 29.94
N ARG A 897 27.27 19.23 30.64
CA ARG A 897 27.95 18.96 31.92
C ARG A 897 29.15 18.07 31.66
N TYR A 898 30.32 18.44 32.15
CA TYR A 898 31.56 17.68 32.00
C TYR A 898 32.25 17.47 33.34
N GLU A 899 33.04 16.40 33.40
CA GLU A 899 33.83 16.01 34.56
C GLU A 899 35.22 15.61 34.07
N VAL A 900 36.27 16.25 34.58
CA VAL A 900 37.66 16.02 34.16
C VAL A 900 38.35 15.24 35.25
N ASP A 901 38.72 13.99 34.96
CA ASP A 901 39.37 13.10 35.92
C ASP A 901 40.79 12.74 35.49
N GLY A 902 41.72 12.67 36.44
CA GLY A 902 43.15 12.51 36.16
C GLY A 902 43.78 11.40 36.98
N SER A 903 44.11 10.28 36.34
CA SER A 903 44.80 9.14 36.97
C SER A 903 46.25 9.00 36.48
N LYS A 904 47.12 8.41 37.32
CA LYS A 904 48.51 8.03 36.97
C LYS A 904 48.61 6.64 36.31
N ASP A 905 47.53 5.85 36.28
CA ASP A 905 47.50 4.48 35.73
C ASP A 905 46.06 4.02 35.40
N LEU A 906 45.86 3.19 34.36
CA LEU A 906 44.55 2.60 34.02
C LEU A 906 44.12 1.55 35.07
N SER A 907 45.07 0.98 35.80
CA SER A 907 44.82 -0.07 36.81
C SER A 907 44.39 0.44 38.20
N GLU A 908 44.50 1.75 38.46
CA GLU A 908 44.06 2.41 39.71
C GLU A 908 42.78 3.24 39.50
N TRP A 909 41.89 2.78 38.61
CA TRP A 909 40.57 3.41 38.39
C TRP A 909 39.64 3.13 39.57
N GLU A 910 39.54 4.08 40.51
CA GLU A 910 38.46 4.10 41.50
C GLU A 910 37.28 4.91 40.92
N PRO A 911 36.05 4.36 40.86
CA PRO A 911 34.88 5.14 40.46
C PRO A 911 34.62 6.24 41.50
N LEU A 912 34.88 7.50 41.12
CA LEU A 912 34.50 8.69 41.88
C LEU A 912 32.98 8.88 41.88
N TRP A 913 32.24 8.03 42.58
CA TRP A 913 30.79 8.20 42.71
C TRP A 913 30.28 8.42 44.14
N ASN A 914 31.15 8.54 45.14
CA ASN A 914 30.65 8.79 46.50
C ASN A 914 31.65 9.38 47.50
N SER A 915 32.29 10.50 47.17
CA SER A 915 33.06 11.24 48.19
C SER A 915 32.76 12.74 48.12
N ASP A 916 32.22 13.30 49.21
CA ASP A 916 32.13 14.74 49.47
C ASP A 916 33.51 15.41 49.67
N THR A 917 34.58 14.79 49.16
CA THR A 917 35.96 15.27 49.23
C THR A 917 36.49 15.52 47.82
N PRO A 918 36.84 16.77 47.48
CA PRO A 918 37.38 17.08 46.17
C PRO A 918 38.80 16.50 46.04
N THR A 919 38.98 15.48 45.21
CA THR A 919 40.31 14.95 44.87
C THR A 919 40.76 15.45 43.50
N ASN A 920 41.50 16.57 43.53
CA ASN A 920 42.75 16.86 42.81
C ASN A 920 42.88 16.79 41.27
N THR A 921 41.84 17.14 40.51
CA THR A 921 42.00 17.75 39.18
C THR A 921 41.16 19.04 39.14
N TYR A 922 41.79 20.20 38.85
CA TYR A 922 41.13 21.50 38.96
C TYR A 922 40.61 21.96 37.58
N ILE A 923 39.28 22.01 37.41
CA ILE A 923 38.66 22.92 36.43
C ILE A 923 38.88 24.34 36.95
N LEU A 924 39.65 25.16 36.24
CA LEU A 924 39.99 26.53 36.66
C LEU A 924 38.84 27.51 36.39
N SER A 925 38.20 27.40 35.23
CA SER A 925 37.10 28.27 34.82
C SER A 925 36.35 27.71 33.63
N THR A 926 35.07 28.06 33.57
CA THR A 926 34.17 27.79 32.46
C THR A 926 33.70 29.16 31.96
N THR A 927 33.98 29.49 30.70
CA THR A 927 33.61 30.80 30.15
C THR A 927 32.73 30.60 28.94
N ASN A 928 31.51 31.13 28.99
CA ASN A 928 30.64 31.23 27.84
C ASN A 928 31.01 32.50 27.08
N ASN A 929 31.55 32.35 25.87
CA ASN A 929 31.89 33.47 25.03
C ASN A 929 30.63 33.97 24.30
N LEU A 930 30.64 35.26 23.94
CA LEU A 930 29.52 35.92 23.26
C LEU A 930 29.22 35.35 21.85
N ASP A 931 30.12 34.56 21.28
CA ASP A 931 30.00 33.92 19.98
C ASP A 931 29.41 32.48 20.03
N GLY A 932 28.91 32.05 21.19
CA GLY A 932 28.32 30.74 21.40
C GLY A 932 29.34 29.62 21.69
N THR A 933 30.64 29.95 21.78
CA THR A 933 31.66 28.98 22.21
C THR A 933 31.73 28.88 23.73
N GLN A 934 32.01 27.68 24.24
CA GLN A 934 32.29 27.46 25.65
C GLN A 934 33.77 27.07 25.81
N ALA A 935 34.50 27.82 26.64
CA ALA A 935 35.90 27.59 26.93
C ALA A 935 36.06 26.94 28.31
N ILE A 936 36.81 25.83 28.36
CA ILE A 936 37.17 25.13 29.59
C ILE A 936 38.69 25.21 29.76
N THR A 937 39.13 25.71 30.91
CA THR A 937 40.55 25.78 31.25
C THR A 937 40.87 24.80 32.36
N ILE A 938 41.84 23.91 32.14
CA ILE A 938 42.23 22.86 33.08
C ILE A 938 43.66 23.13 33.58
N ARG A 939 43.89 23.04 34.89
CA ARG A 939 45.25 23.15 35.47
C ARG A 939 45.84 21.78 35.75
N HIS A 940 47.05 21.55 35.25
CA HIS A 940 47.84 20.39 35.62
C HIS A 940 48.45 20.54 37.01
N ARG A 941 48.58 19.43 37.76
CA ARG A 941 49.33 19.43 39.03
C ARG A 941 50.83 19.36 38.73
N ASP A 942 51.64 20.12 39.47
CA ASP A 942 53.10 19.96 39.45
C ASP A 942 53.48 18.49 39.74
N GLY A 943 54.12 17.83 38.77
CA GLY A 943 54.64 16.45 38.90
C GLY A 943 53.70 15.31 38.46
N MET A 944 52.65 15.59 37.68
CA MET A 944 52.06 14.57 36.80
C MET A 944 52.98 14.35 35.58
N ASP A 945 53.11 13.11 35.14
CA ASP A 945 53.88 12.72 33.96
C ASP A 945 52.98 12.92 32.73
N GLU A 946 53.38 13.80 31.80
CA GLU A 946 52.57 14.23 30.65
C GLU A 946 52.11 13.04 29.78
N LEU A 947 52.87 11.95 29.80
CA LEU A 947 52.61 10.69 29.08
C LEU A 947 51.42 9.86 29.61
N LYS A 948 50.78 10.27 30.72
CA LYS A 948 49.74 9.48 31.41
C LYS A 948 48.42 10.21 31.69
N ALA A 949 48.21 11.40 31.16
CA ALA A 949 46.95 12.12 31.35
C ALA A 949 45.85 11.57 30.41
N TYR A 950 44.66 11.32 30.95
CA TYR A 950 43.46 10.92 30.20
C TYR A 950 42.38 11.98 30.40
N LEU A 951 41.62 12.30 29.35
CA LEU A 951 40.46 13.20 29.42
C LEU A 951 39.18 12.38 29.33
N ARG A 952 38.31 12.47 30.33
CA ARG A 952 36.95 11.92 30.28
C ARG A 952 35.98 13.02 29.84
N LEU A 953 35.21 12.77 28.79
CA LEU A 953 34.13 13.65 28.35
C LEU A 953 32.82 12.89 28.48
N ARG A 954 31.93 13.40 29.33
CA ARG A 954 30.57 12.90 29.46
C ARG A 954 29.64 13.89 28.76
N VAL A 955 28.89 13.43 27.76
CA VAL A 955 27.92 14.27 27.04
C VAL A 955 26.53 13.71 27.31
N SER A 956 25.70 14.51 27.97
CA SER A 956 24.27 14.20 28.12
C SER A 956 23.57 14.67 26.86
N VAL A 957 23.03 13.75 26.08
CA VAL A 957 22.18 14.06 24.92
C VAL A 957 20.73 14.03 25.43
N PRO A 958 19.89 15.05 25.18
CA PRO A 958 18.48 14.99 25.54
C PRO A 958 17.77 13.86 24.80
#